data_AF-A0A7X8WSH9-F1
#
_entry.id   AF-A0A7X8WSH9-F1
#
_cell.length_a   1.000
_cell.length_b   1.000
_cell.length_c   1.000
_cell.angle_alpha   90.00
_cell.angle_beta   90.00
_cell.angle_gamma   90.00
#
_symmetry.space_group_name_H-M   'P 1'
#
loop_
_entity.id
_entity.type
_entity.pdbx_description
1 polymer ?
#
loop_
_entity_poly.entity_id
_entity_poly.type
_entity_poly.pdbx_seq_one_letter_code
_entity_poly.pdbx_strand_id
1 'polypeptide(L)'
;MPKRFKLVLCFLLSLLLLSGCVTLEKAKANAIQELSSYVDLADYLENARLQIQGIIDDAQSAIEEAGSKAEVDRIVTDAKTQINQILTKKALEEYQTHAITVLNKYIEAKTYSVENQQTVQEILRSYVSEIIKAASAQEIENLVAEYKNEIDGIPQITDEMEDVVIINDDYQAVRGEILMHQETQKRLFVDGIGNVSYTSDTKVYQFVRGNLVEKNFADLALAMKNLYFYINRHTGRIDYIVINGDLRQDAIKVFINRSTAVTGDNDRYHPSITLSSSGGLLVRSGSTKKTEKIAAFSSIALYNEQGKVALYQGSTRKLLAEMVIVEPISDKITVTSIGRSQGTPSYYGRMEITPVNGNLQLVNNVNLEDYLKTVVPSEMPASWNLEALKAQAICARTYALADMLNQRYAANGYHVDDSVMSQVYNNAGENPRSNQAIAETKGLVMQYNGSVISAVFFSTGSGATGLPGDAWFEGTTPVPDNTGPYHSTLYAFDEQGNPLSFDIEDESSMLAFYKRIKVNSYDMDSVYQRWHYQETKAGITSQLQNNLPARHSAKPDQVLTKVADSFESRPIPADIGTVTDLNPVSRGEGGLVTCLEIETTKYIFRVYGEYNIRMLFRNLTIGTATGTSNGYTNRSFSFLPSAYFALETSGDTVHFYGGGYGHGTGMSQYGANNMASRGKTFEEILKFYYNNFEFVEWVRVEEPTFNAKEVFNLLPN
;
A
#
# COMPACT_ATOMS: atom_id res chain seq x y z
N MET A 1 -39.68 51.59 83.84
CA MET A 1 -39.01 50.28 84.00
C MET A 1 -37.81 50.42 84.95
N PRO A 2 -37.64 49.53 85.95
CA PRO A 2 -36.60 49.66 86.98
C PRO A 2 -35.20 49.55 86.36
N LYS A 3 -34.16 50.15 86.98
CA LYS A 3 -32.75 50.14 86.51
C LYS A 3 -32.22 48.75 86.11
N ARG A 4 -32.79 47.67 86.65
CA ARG A 4 -32.49 46.27 86.25
C ARG A 4 -32.93 45.93 84.81
N PHE A 5 -33.96 46.56 84.25
CA PHE A 5 -34.46 46.31 82.88
C PHE A 5 -33.63 46.98 81.78
N LYS A 6 -33.06 48.17 82.03
CA LYS A 6 -32.11 48.83 81.11
C LYS A 6 -30.78 48.09 81.03
N LEU A 7 -30.31 47.55 82.15
CA LEU A 7 -29.11 46.72 82.16
C LEU A 7 -29.34 45.42 81.39
N VAL A 8 -30.49 44.75 81.57
CA VAL A 8 -30.85 43.51 80.85
C VAL A 8 -31.11 43.77 79.36
N LEU A 9 -31.73 44.90 78.97
CA LEU A 9 -31.94 45.25 77.57
C LEU A 9 -30.64 45.67 76.86
N CYS A 10 -29.75 46.42 77.52
CA CYS A 10 -28.41 46.67 77.00
C CYS A 10 -27.57 45.39 76.94
N PHE A 11 -27.73 44.47 77.90
CA PHE A 11 -27.06 43.16 77.90
C PHE A 11 -27.61 42.23 76.82
N LEU A 12 -28.92 42.27 76.55
CA LEU A 12 -29.58 41.53 75.47
C LEU A 12 -29.27 42.12 74.09
N LEU A 13 -29.25 43.45 73.93
CA LEU A 13 -28.79 44.11 72.70
C LEU A 13 -27.31 43.88 72.47
N SER A 14 -26.48 43.91 73.51
CA SER A 14 -25.07 43.55 73.39
C SER A 14 -24.90 42.06 73.11
N LEU A 15 -25.72 41.16 73.66
CA LEU A 15 -25.71 39.73 73.29
C LEU A 15 -26.19 39.49 71.86
N LEU A 16 -27.16 40.26 71.35
CA LEU A 16 -27.65 40.21 69.97
C LEU A 16 -26.64 40.82 68.98
N LEU A 17 -25.94 41.89 69.37
CA LEU A 17 -24.83 42.46 68.60
C LEU A 17 -23.61 41.52 68.64
N LEU A 18 -23.30 40.91 69.78
CA LEU A 18 -22.26 39.88 69.88
C LEU A 18 -22.63 38.63 69.07
N SER A 19 -23.89 38.18 69.08
CA SER A 19 -24.31 37.01 68.29
C SER A 19 -24.35 37.30 66.78
N GLY A 20 -24.74 38.50 66.38
CA GLY A 20 -24.62 39.00 65.00
C GLY A 20 -23.18 39.13 64.52
N CYS A 21 -22.28 39.62 65.38
CA CYS A 21 -20.86 39.74 65.09
C CYS A 21 -20.17 38.35 65.00
N VAL A 22 -20.47 37.44 65.93
CA VAL A 22 -19.99 36.05 65.91
C VAL A 22 -20.50 35.27 64.68
N THR A 23 -21.69 35.60 64.17
CA THR A 23 -22.24 34.95 62.97
C THR A 23 -21.64 35.49 61.67
N LEU A 24 -21.27 36.77 61.60
CA LEU A 24 -20.55 37.34 60.45
C LEU A 24 -19.10 36.85 60.39
N GLU A 25 -18.37 36.87 61.51
CA GLU A 25 -16.98 36.37 61.58
C GLU A 25 -16.90 34.89 61.18
N LYS A 26 -17.88 34.08 61.63
CA LYS A 26 -17.98 32.68 61.21
C LYS A 26 -18.31 32.53 59.72
N ALA A 27 -19.12 33.44 59.16
CA ALA A 27 -19.42 33.44 57.72
C ALA A 27 -18.20 33.80 56.88
N LYS A 28 -17.40 34.80 57.30
CA LYS A 28 -16.13 35.17 56.67
C LYS A 28 -15.13 34.02 56.68
N ALA A 29 -14.91 33.41 57.84
CA ALA A 29 -13.99 32.27 57.98
C ALA A 29 -14.39 31.08 57.09
N ASN A 30 -15.69 30.75 57.04
CA ASN A 30 -16.20 29.70 56.16
C ASN A 30 -16.01 30.06 54.67
N ALA A 31 -16.26 31.31 54.28
CA ALA A 31 -16.11 31.77 52.90
C ALA A 31 -14.65 31.74 52.42
N ILE A 32 -13.71 32.13 53.27
CA ILE A 32 -12.26 32.05 53.00
C ILE A 32 -11.84 30.58 52.82
N GLN A 33 -12.32 29.69 53.70
CA GLN A 33 -12.04 28.26 53.59
C GLN A 33 -12.63 27.67 52.30
N GLU A 34 -13.87 28.04 51.98
CA GLU A 34 -14.57 27.61 50.76
C GLU A 34 -13.82 28.02 49.49
N LEU A 35 -13.38 29.27 49.38
CA LEU A 35 -12.60 29.76 48.24
C LEU A 35 -11.24 29.09 48.13
N SER A 36 -10.55 28.89 49.26
CA SER A 36 -9.23 28.27 49.30
C SER A 36 -9.24 26.79 48.86
N SER A 37 -10.40 26.13 48.94
CA SER A 37 -10.60 24.76 48.46
C SER A 37 -11.50 24.65 47.23
N TYR A 38 -11.83 25.77 46.57
CA TYR A 38 -12.84 25.79 45.50
C TYR A 38 -12.41 25.02 44.26
N VAL A 39 -11.11 25.05 43.94
CA VAL A 39 -10.50 24.36 42.80
C VAL A 39 -9.21 23.67 43.23
N ASP A 40 -8.84 22.60 42.54
CA ASP A 40 -7.52 21.98 42.69
C ASP A 40 -6.53 22.68 41.74
N LEU A 41 -5.59 23.44 42.30
CA LEU A 41 -4.56 24.14 41.54
C LEU A 41 -3.70 23.17 40.71
N ALA A 42 -3.62 21.88 41.07
CA ALA A 42 -2.89 20.88 40.29
C ALA A 42 -3.41 20.75 38.86
N ASP A 43 -4.71 20.97 38.66
CA ASP A 43 -5.41 20.88 37.37
C ASP A 43 -5.10 22.05 36.43
N TYR A 44 -4.40 23.09 36.88
CA TYR A 44 -4.11 24.30 36.12
C TYR A 44 -2.62 24.45 35.80
N LEU A 45 -2.29 25.20 34.74
CA LEU A 45 -0.92 25.61 34.40
C LEU A 45 -0.40 26.67 35.38
N GLU A 46 0.92 26.83 35.47
CA GLU A 46 1.55 27.65 36.50
C GLU A 46 1.10 29.13 36.49
N ASN A 47 0.96 29.72 35.31
CA ASN A 47 0.43 31.07 35.14
C ASN A 47 -1.04 31.18 35.58
N ALA A 48 -1.87 30.19 35.22
CA ALA A 48 -3.27 30.12 35.63
C ALA A 48 -3.41 29.93 37.15
N ARG A 49 -2.50 29.18 37.80
CA ARG A 49 -2.44 29.05 39.26
C ARG A 49 -2.19 30.39 39.92
N LEU A 50 -1.20 31.16 39.42
CA LEU A 50 -0.89 32.49 39.95
C LEU A 50 -2.09 33.44 39.80
N GLN A 51 -2.82 33.37 38.68
CA GLN A 51 -4.01 34.17 38.46
C GLN A 51 -5.16 33.78 39.41
N ILE A 52 -5.42 32.47 39.56
CA ILE A 52 -6.43 31.95 40.51
C ILE A 52 -6.06 32.35 41.93
N GLN A 53 -4.78 32.25 42.30
CA GLN A 53 -4.31 32.64 43.62
C GLN A 53 -4.50 34.14 43.87
N GLY A 54 -4.18 34.99 42.88
CA GLY A 54 -4.45 36.43 42.98
C GLY A 54 -5.94 36.73 43.17
N ILE A 55 -6.83 36.05 42.44
CA ILE A 55 -8.29 36.20 42.63
C ILE A 55 -8.71 35.77 44.04
N ILE A 56 -8.14 34.69 44.56
CA ILE A 56 -8.42 34.20 45.92
C ILE A 56 -7.91 35.21 46.95
N ASP A 57 -6.69 35.73 46.81
CA ASP A 57 -6.07 36.68 47.75
C ASP A 57 -6.84 38.02 47.77
N ASP A 58 -7.24 38.53 46.60
CA ASP A 58 -8.07 39.72 46.47
C ASP A 58 -9.45 39.52 47.11
N ALA A 59 -10.07 38.36 46.86
CA ALA A 59 -11.36 38.02 47.45
C ALA A 59 -11.28 37.83 48.97
N GLN A 60 -10.21 37.23 49.48
CA GLN A 60 -9.96 37.08 50.92
C GLN A 60 -9.85 38.46 51.59
N SER A 61 -9.04 39.36 51.02
CA SER A 61 -8.90 40.73 51.52
C SER A 61 -10.25 41.46 51.54
N ALA A 62 -11.05 41.34 50.47
CA ALA A 62 -12.38 41.93 50.41
C ALA A 62 -13.39 41.31 51.40
N ILE A 63 -13.29 40.00 51.66
CA ILE A 63 -14.14 39.31 52.66
C ILE A 63 -13.82 39.77 54.08
N GLU A 64 -12.54 40.01 54.40
CA GLU A 64 -12.12 40.55 55.69
C GLU A 64 -12.72 41.94 55.95
N GLU A 65 -12.82 42.77 54.92
CA GLU A 65 -13.42 44.12 54.98
C GLU A 65 -14.96 44.14 54.91
N ALA A 66 -15.61 43.04 54.50
CA ALA A 66 -17.05 43.00 54.27
C ALA A 66 -17.88 43.32 55.53
N GLY A 67 -18.88 44.18 55.38
CA GLY A 67 -19.73 44.68 56.48
C GLY A 67 -20.97 43.83 56.74
N SER A 68 -21.28 42.86 55.86
CA SER A 68 -22.47 42.03 55.96
C SER A 68 -22.30 40.66 55.30
N LYS A 69 -23.13 39.69 55.69
CA LYS A 69 -23.14 38.36 55.07
C LYS A 69 -23.48 38.40 53.57
N ALA A 70 -24.42 39.27 53.17
CA ALA A 70 -24.81 39.40 51.76
C ALA A 70 -23.65 39.91 50.88
N GLU A 71 -22.77 40.74 51.45
CA GLU A 71 -21.58 41.23 50.76
C GLU A 71 -20.52 40.12 50.63
N VAL A 72 -20.32 39.31 51.67
CA VAL A 72 -19.48 38.11 51.62
C VAL A 72 -19.96 37.15 50.53
N ASP A 73 -21.27 36.85 50.49
CA ASP A 73 -21.85 35.94 49.50
C ASP A 73 -21.65 36.45 48.06
N ARG A 74 -21.73 37.78 47.84
CA ARG A 74 -21.46 38.40 46.53
C ARG A 74 -19.99 38.28 46.14
N ILE A 75 -19.06 38.60 47.04
CA ILE A 75 -17.61 38.52 46.78
C ILE A 75 -17.21 37.09 46.41
N VAL A 76 -17.72 36.10 47.14
CA VAL A 76 -17.48 34.67 46.85
C VAL A 76 -18.03 34.30 45.46
N THR A 77 -19.23 34.77 45.12
CA THR A 77 -19.86 34.50 43.81
C THR A 77 -19.06 35.10 42.65
N ASP A 78 -18.60 36.34 42.80
CA ASP A 78 -17.80 37.03 41.77
C ASP A 78 -16.43 36.36 41.60
N ALA A 79 -15.76 36.00 42.69
CA ALA A 79 -14.48 35.29 42.66
C ALA A 79 -14.60 33.92 41.98
N LYS A 80 -15.62 33.13 42.33
CA LYS A 80 -15.89 31.84 41.68
C LYS A 80 -16.18 32.00 40.18
N THR A 81 -16.91 33.05 39.81
CA THR A 81 -17.20 33.34 38.39
C THR A 81 -15.92 33.63 37.61
N GLN A 82 -15.00 34.41 38.18
CA GLN A 82 -13.70 34.69 37.57
C GLN A 82 -12.82 33.44 37.48
N ILE A 83 -12.79 32.62 38.53
CA ILE A 83 -12.03 31.35 38.54
C ILE A 83 -12.57 30.39 37.47
N ASN A 84 -13.89 30.27 37.30
CA ASN A 84 -14.50 29.39 36.30
C ASN A 84 -14.26 29.83 34.84
N GLN A 85 -13.75 31.04 34.61
CA GLN A 85 -13.33 31.50 33.27
C GLN A 85 -11.91 31.04 32.91
N ILE A 86 -11.14 30.54 33.88
CA ILE A 86 -9.78 30.06 33.68
C ILE A 86 -9.84 28.58 33.33
N LEU A 87 -9.21 28.17 32.23
CA LEU A 87 -9.23 26.79 31.76
C LEU A 87 -8.29 25.89 32.58
N THR A 88 -8.76 24.69 32.91
CA THR A 88 -7.89 23.61 33.37
C THR A 88 -6.96 23.14 32.24
N LYS A 89 -5.87 22.43 32.57
CA LYS A 89 -4.96 21.79 31.60
C LYS A 89 -5.73 20.95 30.58
N LYS A 90 -6.65 20.12 31.07
CA LYS A 90 -7.47 19.23 30.22
C LYS A 90 -8.39 20.04 29.28
N ALA A 91 -9.07 21.06 29.81
CA ALA A 91 -9.94 21.89 28.99
C ALA A 91 -9.15 22.71 27.96
N LEU A 92 -7.93 23.14 28.31
CA LEU A 92 -7.00 23.80 27.39
C LEU A 92 -6.53 22.85 26.28
N GLU A 93 -6.16 21.60 26.61
CA GLU A 93 -5.80 20.56 25.62
C GLU A 93 -6.96 20.26 24.66
N GLU A 94 -8.20 20.17 25.17
CA GLU A 94 -9.40 20.02 24.35
C GLU A 94 -9.61 21.23 23.42
N TYR A 95 -9.39 22.45 23.92
CA TYR A 95 -9.47 23.68 23.13
C TYR A 95 -8.41 23.75 22.03
N GLN A 96 -7.16 23.41 22.36
CA GLN A 96 -6.06 23.29 21.40
C GLN A 96 -6.39 22.27 20.30
N THR A 97 -6.88 21.10 20.68
CA THR A 97 -7.29 20.04 19.74
C THR A 97 -8.41 20.51 18.80
N HIS A 98 -9.39 21.23 19.35
CA HIS A 98 -10.46 21.82 18.56
C HIS A 98 -9.94 22.89 17.58
N ALA A 99 -9.07 23.78 18.04
CA ALA A 99 -8.46 24.82 17.21
C ALA A 99 -7.65 24.21 16.04
N ILE A 100 -6.83 23.19 16.30
CA ILE A 100 -6.10 22.45 15.26
C ILE A 100 -7.06 21.83 14.24
N THR A 101 -8.16 21.25 14.71
CA THR A 101 -9.21 20.70 13.83
C THR A 101 -9.84 21.77 12.94
N VAL A 102 -10.10 22.97 13.49
CA VAL A 102 -10.63 24.11 12.73
C VAL A 102 -9.64 24.56 11.66
N LEU A 103 -8.33 24.63 11.99
CA LEU A 103 -7.30 25.01 11.02
C LEU A 103 -7.16 23.99 9.88
N ASN A 104 -7.17 22.70 10.20
CA ASN A 104 -7.13 21.64 9.18
C ASN A 104 -8.33 21.74 8.22
N LYS A 105 -9.55 21.89 8.75
CA LYS A 105 -10.76 22.07 7.93
C LYS A 105 -10.71 23.34 7.07
N TYR A 106 -10.10 24.40 7.59
CA TYR A 106 -9.96 25.67 6.88
C TYR A 106 -9.01 25.54 5.67
N ILE A 107 -7.95 24.73 5.77
CA ILE A 107 -7.09 24.39 4.62
C ILE A 107 -7.82 23.47 3.64
N GLU A 108 -8.50 22.43 4.13
CA GLU A 108 -9.22 21.45 3.30
C GLU A 108 -10.29 22.09 2.40
N ALA A 109 -10.79 23.28 2.77
CA ALA A 109 -11.73 24.04 1.97
C ALA A 109 -11.08 24.81 0.78
N LYS A 110 -9.76 24.74 0.60
CA LYS A 110 -8.97 25.53 -0.36
C LYS A 110 -8.02 24.63 -1.17
N THR A 111 -7.66 25.09 -2.38
CA THR A 111 -6.78 24.36 -3.31
C THR A 111 -5.50 25.17 -3.57
N TYR A 112 -4.33 24.55 -3.51
CA TYR A 112 -3.01 25.21 -3.69
C TYR A 112 -2.11 24.42 -4.64
N SER A 113 -1.15 25.09 -5.29
CA SER A 113 -0.03 24.44 -6.01
C SER A 113 0.84 23.63 -5.05
N VAL A 114 1.68 22.72 -5.54
CA VAL A 114 2.50 21.88 -4.65
C VAL A 114 3.47 22.73 -3.81
N GLU A 115 4.12 23.72 -4.41
CA GLU A 115 4.94 24.73 -3.72
C GLU A 115 4.13 25.43 -2.61
N ASN A 116 2.94 25.93 -2.92
CA ASN A 116 2.09 26.60 -1.94
C ASN A 116 1.49 25.63 -0.92
N GLN A 117 1.25 24.35 -1.26
CA GLN A 117 0.82 23.33 -0.30
C GLN A 117 1.94 23.06 0.71
N GLN A 118 3.19 22.99 0.26
CA GLN A 118 4.32 22.84 1.15
C GLN A 118 4.44 24.06 2.08
N THR A 119 4.33 25.28 1.54
CA THR A 119 4.30 26.51 2.34
C THR A 119 3.15 26.51 3.35
N VAL A 120 1.94 26.15 2.94
CA VAL A 120 0.76 26.03 3.82
C VAL A 120 0.99 24.99 4.92
N GLN A 121 1.61 23.85 4.61
CA GLN A 121 1.90 22.80 5.59
C GLN A 121 3.03 23.20 6.55
N GLU A 122 4.02 23.95 6.10
CA GLU A 122 5.08 24.50 6.96
C GLU A 122 4.51 25.55 7.92
N ILE A 123 3.66 26.45 7.42
CA ILE A 123 2.92 27.41 8.26
C ILE A 123 2.03 26.66 9.25
N LEU A 124 1.24 25.67 8.81
CA LEU A 124 0.41 24.86 9.71
C LEU A 124 1.24 24.21 10.81
N ARG A 125 2.39 23.61 10.48
CA ARG A 125 3.29 23.01 11.49
C ARG A 125 3.79 24.03 12.49
N SER A 126 4.13 25.24 12.04
CA SER A 126 4.53 26.34 12.91
C SER A 126 3.42 26.70 13.89
N TYR A 127 2.22 26.98 13.40
CA TYR A 127 1.08 27.39 14.24
C TYR A 127 0.56 26.26 15.13
N VAL A 128 0.59 25.00 14.68
CA VAL A 128 0.27 23.85 15.56
C VAL A 128 1.27 23.80 16.72
N SER A 129 2.55 24.05 16.47
CA SER A 129 3.57 24.11 17.53
C SER A 129 3.31 25.25 18.53
N GLU A 130 2.88 26.42 18.05
CA GLU A 130 2.56 27.56 18.90
C GLU A 130 1.25 27.39 19.67
N ILE A 131 0.21 26.82 19.06
CA ILE A 131 -1.07 26.51 19.71
C ILE A 131 -0.87 25.52 20.86
N ILE A 132 -0.03 24.50 20.68
CA ILE A 132 0.29 23.53 21.76
C ILE A 132 1.03 24.20 22.92
N LYS A 133 1.77 25.29 22.67
CA LYS A 133 2.49 26.07 23.69
C LYS A 133 1.66 27.19 24.32
N ALA A 134 0.53 27.56 23.72
CA ALA A 134 -0.33 28.64 24.21
C ALA A 134 -0.88 28.32 25.60
N ALA A 135 -0.94 29.33 26.45
CA ALA A 135 -1.28 29.19 27.86
C ALA A 135 -2.69 29.71 28.20
N SER A 136 -3.45 30.19 27.20
CA SER A 136 -4.84 30.65 27.34
C SER A 136 -5.66 30.48 26.06
N ALA A 137 -6.99 30.45 26.17
CA ALA A 137 -7.90 30.43 25.01
C ALA A 137 -7.75 31.67 24.11
N GLN A 138 -7.51 32.84 24.70
CA GLN A 138 -7.36 34.09 23.96
C GLN A 138 -6.10 34.08 23.06
N GLU A 139 -4.99 33.52 23.55
CA GLU A 139 -3.78 33.33 22.74
C GLU A 139 -4.04 32.38 21.57
N ILE A 140 -4.76 31.28 21.81
CA ILE A 140 -5.13 30.30 20.76
C ILE A 140 -6.01 30.97 19.68
N GLU A 141 -6.99 31.77 20.08
CA GLU A 141 -7.85 32.50 19.14
C GLU A 141 -7.07 33.50 18.27
N ASN A 142 -6.13 34.22 18.87
CA ASN A 142 -5.26 35.16 18.15
C ASN A 142 -4.39 34.41 17.13
N LEU A 143 -3.77 33.29 17.52
CA LEU A 143 -2.98 32.44 16.63
C LEU A 143 -3.81 31.87 15.47
N VAL A 144 -5.05 31.43 15.74
CA VAL A 144 -5.97 30.95 14.69
C VAL A 144 -6.33 32.06 13.72
N ALA A 145 -6.55 33.29 14.19
CA ALA A 145 -6.87 34.43 13.33
C ALA A 145 -5.66 34.85 12.47
N GLU A 146 -4.47 34.90 13.05
CA GLU A 146 -3.22 35.23 12.37
C GLU A 146 -2.89 34.19 11.28
N TYR A 147 -2.97 32.91 11.63
CA TYR A 147 -2.85 31.81 10.68
C TYR A 147 -3.78 31.97 9.48
N LYS A 148 -5.08 32.24 9.72
CA LYS A 148 -6.05 32.40 8.63
C LYS A 148 -5.68 33.55 7.70
N ASN A 149 -5.22 34.66 8.26
CA ASN A 149 -4.78 35.83 7.50
C ASN A 149 -3.54 35.52 6.64
N GLU A 150 -2.55 34.82 7.20
CA GLU A 150 -1.34 34.42 6.48
C GLU A 150 -1.67 33.45 5.33
N ILE A 151 -2.55 32.48 5.60
CA ILE A 151 -3.04 31.53 4.59
C ILE A 151 -3.89 32.20 3.51
N ASP A 152 -4.72 33.20 3.86
CA ASP A 152 -5.48 34.01 2.89
C ASP A 152 -4.56 34.82 1.95
N GLY A 153 -3.33 35.13 2.38
CA GLY A 153 -2.30 35.79 1.58
C GLY A 153 -1.58 34.89 0.57
N ILE A 154 -1.73 33.56 0.68
CA ILE A 154 -1.08 32.61 -0.24
C ILE A 154 -1.95 32.45 -1.50
N PRO A 155 -1.38 32.58 -2.71
CA PRO A 155 -2.10 32.34 -3.95
C PRO A 155 -2.72 30.94 -3.98
N GLN A 156 -4.06 30.89 -4.00
CA GLN A 156 -4.81 29.67 -4.23
C GLN A 156 -4.77 29.32 -5.71
N ILE A 157 -4.89 28.02 -6.02
CA ILE A 157 -5.39 27.61 -7.34
C ILE A 157 -6.87 27.98 -7.35
N THR A 158 -7.18 29.16 -7.87
CA THR A 158 -8.50 29.40 -8.43
C THR A 158 -8.62 28.46 -9.61
N ASP A 159 -9.58 27.54 -9.60
CA ASP A 159 -9.88 26.65 -10.73
C ASP A 159 -9.87 27.45 -12.03
N GLU A 160 -8.77 27.35 -12.78
CA GLU A 160 -8.62 27.63 -14.21
C GLU A 160 -7.13 27.43 -14.63
N MET A 161 -6.58 26.26 -14.32
CA MET A 161 -6.03 25.52 -15.46
C MET A 161 -7.25 24.80 -16.01
N GLU A 162 -7.95 25.39 -16.99
CA GLU A 162 -9.11 24.72 -17.56
C GLU A 162 -8.69 23.29 -17.92
N ASP A 163 -9.37 22.27 -17.37
CA ASP A 163 -9.16 20.88 -17.77
C ASP A 163 -9.23 20.76 -19.30
N VAL A 164 -9.99 21.66 -19.95
CA VAL A 164 -10.10 21.84 -21.39
C VAL A 164 -9.78 23.29 -21.76
N VAL A 165 -8.64 23.53 -22.41
CA VAL A 165 -8.27 24.84 -22.97
C VAL A 165 -8.59 24.87 -24.46
N ILE A 166 -9.44 25.80 -24.91
CA ILE A 166 -9.60 26.04 -26.36
C ILE A 166 -8.35 26.77 -26.87
N ILE A 167 -7.61 26.11 -27.75
CA ILE A 167 -6.37 26.64 -28.33
C ILE A 167 -6.71 27.60 -29.48
N ASN A 168 -7.50 27.11 -30.44
CA ASN A 168 -7.99 27.85 -31.60
C ASN A 168 -9.25 27.16 -32.17
N ASP A 169 -9.65 27.51 -33.40
CA ASP A 169 -10.82 26.92 -34.06
C ASP A 169 -10.66 25.42 -34.31
N ASP A 170 -9.42 24.96 -34.50
CA ASP A 170 -9.11 23.58 -34.86
C ASP A 170 -8.81 22.69 -33.66
N TYR A 171 -8.26 23.24 -32.57
CA TYR A 171 -7.73 22.47 -31.46
C TYR A 171 -8.24 22.91 -30.10
N GLN A 172 -8.45 21.91 -29.24
CA GLN A 172 -8.52 22.06 -27.78
C GLN A 172 -7.44 21.19 -27.13
N ALA A 173 -6.86 21.66 -26.03
CA ALA A 173 -5.98 20.88 -25.20
C ALA A 173 -6.73 20.42 -23.97
N VAL A 174 -6.64 19.13 -23.65
CA VAL A 174 -7.25 18.57 -22.44
C VAL A 174 -6.18 17.99 -21.55
N ARG A 175 -6.13 18.41 -20.29
CA ARG A 175 -5.28 17.74 -19.31
C ARG A 175 -5.96 16.46 -18.83
N GLY A 176 -5.23 15.35 -18.85
CA GLY A 176 -5.84 14.06 -18.51
C GLY A 176 -4.86 13.00 -18.07
N GLU A 177 -5.41 11.87 -17.67
CA GLU A 177 -4.69 10.66 -17.28
C GLU A 177 -5.14 9.51 -18.19
N ILE A 178 -4.22 8.68 -18.67
CA ILE A 178 -4.59 7.47 -19.42
C ILE A 178 -5.07 6.41 -18.43
N LEU A 179 -6.35 6.07 -18.51
CA LEU A 179 -6.96 5.04 -17.67
C LEU A 179 -6.89 3.66 -18.33
N MET A 180 -6.99 3.59 -19.65
CA MET A 180 -6.91 2.35 -20.42
C MET A 180 -6.40 2.62 -21.83
N HIS A 181 -5.62 1.70 -22.38
CA HIS A 181 -5.11 1.76 -23.75
C HIS A 181 -5.59 0.54 -24.53
N GLN A 182 -6.41 0.80 -25.56
CA GLN A 182 -6.95 -0.22 -26.46
C GLN A 182 -6.19 -0.13 -27.79
N GLU A 183 -4.98 -0.68 -27.81
CA GLU A 183 -4.05 -0.54 -28.93
C GLU A 183 -4.63 -1.00 -30.27
N THR A 184 -5.27 -2.19 -30.30
CA THR A 184 -5.88 -2.77 -31.51
C THR A 184 -6.98 -1.89 -32.10
N GLN A 185 -7.68 -1.14 -31.25
CA GLN A 185 -8.75 -0.22 -31.65
C GLN A 185 -8.27 1.21 -31.87
N LYS A 186 -6.98 1.48 -31.64
CA LYS A 186 -6.37 2.82 -31.60
C LYS A 186 -7.18 3.82 -30.76
N ARG A 187 -7.52 3.40 -29.54
CA ARG A 187 -8.27 4.19 -28.58
C ARG A 187 -7.57 4.31 -27.23
N LEU A 188 -7.71 5.48 -26.62
CA LEU A 188 -7.37 5.75 -25.23
C LEU A 188 -8.65 6.06 -24.47
N PHE A 189 -8.80 5.49 -23.28
CA PHE A 189 -9.77 5.96 -22.32
C PHE A 189 -9.09 6.97 -21.40
N VAL A 190 -9.40 8.25 -21.58
CA VAL A 190 -8.76 9.36 -20.86
C VAL A 190 -9.67 9.88 -19.77
N ASP A 191 -9.12 10.08 -18.58
CA ASP A 191 -9.88 10.55 -17.42
C ASP A 191 -10.55 11.91 -17.67
N GLY A 192 -11.88 11.96 -17.55
CA GLY A 192 -12.69 13.15 -17.78
C GLY A 192 -13.09 13.39 -19.23
N ILE A 193 -12.62 12.57 -20.17
CA ILE A 193 -12.97 12.65 -21.60
C ILE A 193 -13.67 11.37 -22.07
N GLY A 194 -13.23 10.21 -21.56
CA GLY A 194 -13.69 8.90 -22.01
C GLY A 194 -12.91 8.40 -23.22
N ASN A 195 -13.59 7.69 -24.10
CA ASN A 195 -12.97 7.07 -25.27
C ASN A 195 -12.62 8.11 -26.35
N VAL A 196 -11.32 8.30 -26.59
CA VAL A 196 -10.79 9.17 -27.65
C VAL A 196 -9.92 8.36 -28.59
N SER A 197 -10.10 8.54 -29.90
CA SER A 197 -9.31 7.85 -30.92
C SER A 197 -8.03 8.58 -31.25
N TYR A 198 -6.99 7.83 -31.57
CA TYR A 198 -5.72 8.31 -32.12
C TYR A 198 -5.40 7.56 -33.43
N THR A 199 -4.34 7.97 -34.13
CA THR A 199 -3.89 7.33 -35.38
C THR A 199 -2.40 7.01 -35.32
N SER A 200 -1.86 6.37 -36.36
CA SER A 200 -0.41 6.20 -36.50
C SER A 200 0.33 7.52 -36.68
N ASP A 201 -0.39 8.59 -37.07
CA ASP A 201 0.18 9.91 -37.30
C ASP A 201 0.17 10.78 -36.03
N THR A 202 -0.50 10.32 -34.96
CA THR A 202 -0.53 10.99 -33.67
C THR A 202 0.89 11.10 -33.11
N LYS A 203 1.32 12.32 -32.78
CA LYS A 203 2.67 12.61 -32.29
C LYS A 203 2.72 12.73 -30.78
N VAL A 204 3.78 12.20 -30.18
CA VAL A 204 4.03 12.33 -28.74
C VAL A 204 5.26 13.21 -28.54
N TYR A 205 5.17 14.17 -27.63
CA TYR A 205 6.28 15.02 -27.24
C TYR A 205 6.42 15.06 -25.72
N GLN A 206 7.64 15.27 -25.25
CA GLN A 206 7.94 15.59 -23.86
C GLN A 206 8.41 17.04 -23.77
N PHE A 207 7.78 17.83 -22.92
CA PHE A 207 8.18 19.21 -22.64
C PHE A 207 9.04 19.25 -21.39
N VAL A 208 10.34 19.46 -21.56
CA VAL A 208 11.31 19.48 -20.44
C VAL A 208 12.23 20.66 -20.60
N ARG A 209 12.37 21.47 -19.53
CA ARG A 209 13.27 22.63 -19.49
C ARG A 209 13.07 23.57 -20.69
N GLY A 210 11.81 23.86 -21.04
CA GLY A 210 11.45 24.78 -22.13
C GLY A 210 11.59 24.20 -23.55
N ASN A 211 11.95 22.93 -23.69
CA ASN A 211 12.15 22.30 -25.00
C ASN A 211 11.16 21.14 -25.21
N LEU A 212 10.68 21.00 -26.45
CA LEU A 212 9.95 19.81 -26.89
C LEU A 212 10.93 18.76 -27.43
N VAL A 213 10.81 17.55 -26.93
CA VAL A 213 11.55 16.37 -27.40
C VAL A 213 10.53 15.37 -27.94
N GLU A 214 10.65 14.95 -29.20
CA GLU A 214 9.76 13.92 -29.76
C GLU A 214 9.95 12.60 -29.01
N LYS A 215 8.84 11.93 -28.74
CA LYS A 215 8.74 10.65 -28.03
C LYS A 215 7.92 9.66 -28.84
N ASN A 216 8.03 8.41 -28.45
CA ASN A 216 7.23 7.33 -29.01
C ASN A 216 5.93 7.18 -28.24
N PHE A 217 4.92 6.63 -28.90
CA PHE A 217 3.67 6.26 -28.23
C PHE A 217 3.91 5.25 -27.08
N ALA A 218 4.93 4.40 -27.20
CA ALA A 218 5.34 3.46 -26.16
C ALA A 218 5.91 4.13 -24.89
N ASP A 219 6.29 5.42 -24.96
CA ASP A 219 6.71 6.19 -23.78
C ASP A 219 5.51 6.64 -22.92
N LEU A 220 4.28 6.49 -23.44
CA LEU A 220 3.06 6.71 -22.67
C LEU A 220 2.76 5.48 -21.83
N ALA A 221 2.30 5.72 -20.61
CA ALA A 221 1.93 4.68 -19.67
C ALA A 221 0.63 5.06 -18.94
N LEU A 222 -0.01 4.04 -18.34
CA LEU A 222 -1.20 4.28 -17.52
C LEU A 222 -0.84 5.12 -16.30
N ALA A 223 -1.82 5.81 -15.73
CA ALA A 223 -1.66 6.63 -14.52
C ALA A 223 -0.72 7.84 -14.61
N MET A 224 -0.18 8.15 -15.80
CA MET A 224 0.54 9.41 -16.04
C MET A 224 -0.41 10.62 -15.93
N LYS A 225 -0.19 11.48 -14.92
CA LYS A 225 -1.02 12.66 -14.62
C LYS A 225 -0.53 13.96 -15.26
N ASN A 226 0.59 13.89 -15.96
CA ASN A 226 1.26 15.03 -16.59
C ASN A 226 1.04 15.06 -18.11
N LEU A 227 -0.10 14.53 -18.59
CA LEU A 227 -0.41 14.48 -20.02
C LEU A 227 -1.38 15.58 -20.44
N TYR A 228 -1.12 16.15 -21.60
CA TYR A 228 -2.02 17.02 -22.36
C TYR A 228 -2.34 16.38 -23.70
N PHE A 229 -3.63 16.29 -24.00
CA PHE A 229 -4.16 15.74 -25.23
C PHE A 229 -4.67 16.88 -26.10
N TYR A 230 -4.03 17.13 -27.24
CA TYR A 230 -4.48 18.11 -28.22
C TYR A 230 -5.42 17.41 -29.19
N ILE A 231 -6.71 17.69 -29.01
CA ILE A 231 -7.80 17.08 -29.74
C ILE A 231 -8.25 18.02 -30.84
N ASN A 232 -8.25 17.51 -32.06
CA ASN A 232 -8.79 18.19 -33.22
C ASN A 232 -10.32 18.27 -33.10
N ARG A 233 -10.86 19.49 -33.08
CA ARG A 233 -12.28 19.79 -32.83
C ARG A 233 -13.17 19.41 -34.01
N HIS A 234 -12.62 19.27 -35.21
CA HIS A 234 -13.37 18.83 -36.40
C HIS A 234 -13.49 17.31 -36.49
N THR A 235 -12.45 16.59 -36.06
CA THR A 235 -12.40 15.12 -36.17
C THR A 235 -12.68 14.39 -34.86
N GLY A 236 -12.56 15.07 -33.72
CA GLY A 236 -12.61 14.49 -32.38
C GLY A 236 -11.43 13.58 -32.03
N ARG A 237 -10.33 13.63 -32.81
CA ARG A 237 -9.16 12.75 -32.66
C ARG A 237 -8.01 13.46 -31.98
N ILE A 238 -7.14 12.69 -31.33
CA ILE A 238 -5.89 13.18 -30.76
C ILE A 238 -4.85 13.27 -31.88
N ASP A 239 -4.36 14.48 -32.14
CA ASP A 239 -3.26 14.70 -33.08
C ASP A 239 -1.93 14.79 -32.34
N TYR A 240 -1.91 15.40 -31.14
CA TYR A 240 -0.72 15.52 -30.31
C TYR A 240 -0.97 15.10 -28.86
N ILE A 241 0.01 14.41 -28.27
CA ILE A 241 0.07 14.14 -26.83
C ILE A 241 1.35 14.76 -26.31
N VAL A 242 1.24 15.60 -25.28
CA VAL A 242 2.41 16.22 -24.65
C VAL A 242 2.52 15.79 -23.21
N ILE A 243 3.67 15.21 -22.87
CA ILE A 243 4.09 14.89 -21.52
C ILE A 243 4.76 16.13 -20.93
N ASN A 244 4.23 16.66 -19.83
CA ASN A 244 4.82 17.80 -19.13
C ASN A 244 5.84 17.32 -18.09
N GLY A 245 7.12 17.61 -18.33
CA GLY A 245 8.22 17.31 -17.41
C GLY A 245 8.61 15.84 -17.35
N ASP A 246 8.86 15.30 -16.16
CA ASP A 246 9.49 13.98 -15.98
C ASP A 246 8.54 12.80 -16.33
N LEU A 247 9.09 11.68 -16.80
CA LEU A 247 8.38 10.43 -17.05
C LEU A 247 8.12 9.63 -15.76
N ARG A 248 8.74 10.01 -14.63
CA ARG A 248 8.58 9.32 -13.35
C ARG A 248 7.13 9.34 -12.88
N GLN A 249 6.63 8.14 -12.60
CA GLN A 249 5.30 7.92 -12.03
C GLN A 249 5.39 7.52 -10.56
N ASP A 250 4.36 7.92 -9.82
CA ASP A 250 4.18 7.63 -8.39
C ASP A 250 2.88 6.89 -8.10
N ALA A 251 2.07 6.58 -9.13
CA ALA A 251 0.79 5.90 -8.99
C ALA A 251 0.81 4.53 -9.68
N ILE A 252 0.42 3.51 -8.94
CA ILE A 252 0.30 2.14 -9.43
C ILE A 252 -1.17 1.73 -9.54
N LYS A 253 -1.49 1.00 -10.62
CA LYS A 253 -2.81 0.42 -10.86
C LYS A 253 -2.77 -1.07 -10.58
N VAL A 254 -3.52 -1.50 -9.58
CA VAL A 254 -3.54 -2.89 -9.10
C VAL A 254 -4.89 -3.52 -9.41
N PHE A 255 -4.90 -4.60 -10.18
CA PHE A 255 -6.10 -5.41 -10.37
C PHE A 255 -6.44 -6.15 -9.08
N ILE A 256 -7.65 -5.93 -8.56
CA ILE A 256 -8.13 -6.56 -7.34
C ILE A 256 -8.92 -7.80 -7.71
N ASN A 257 -8.36 -8.99 -7.50
CA ASN A 257 -9.04 -10.25 -7.78
C ASN A 257 -10.22 -10.45 -6.82
N ARG A 258 -11.26 -11.18 -7.27
CA ARG A 258 -12.32 -11.63 -6.36
C ARG A 258 -11.77 -12.59 -5.29
N SER A 259 -10.88 -13.50 -5.69
CA SER A 259 -10.15 -14.43 -4.84
C SER A 259 -8.65 -14.37 -5.14
N THR A 260 -7.81 -14.37 -4.12
CA THR A 260 -6.34 -14.39 -4.28
C THR A 260 -5.81 -15.75 -4.73
N ALA A 261 -6.60 -16.81 -4.60
CA ALA A 261 -6.29 -18.15 -5.12
C ALA A 261 -6.74 -18.29 -6.58
N VAL A 262 -6.12 -17.51 -7.48
CA VAL A 262 -6.55 -17.38 -8.87
C VAL A 262 -6.30 -18.67 -9.65
N THR A 263 -7.36 -19.33 -10.09
CA THR A 263 -7.29 -20.50 -10.99
C THR A 263 -7.93 -20.25 -12.36
N GLY A 264 -8.71 -19.17 -12.49
CA GLY A 264 -9.31 -18.73 -13.74
C GLY A 264 -10.17 -17.47 -13.56
N ASP A 265 -10.94 -17.12 -14.59
CA ASP A 265 -11.71 -15.87 -14.65
C ASP A 265 -12.72 -15.66 -13.52
N ASN A 266 -13.32 -16.74 -13.00
CA ASN A 266 -14.27 -16.68 -11.89
C ASN A 266 -13.64 -16.19 -10.58
N ASP A 267 -12.32 -16.37 -10.43
CA ASP A 267 -11.54 -15.89 -9.29
C ASP A 267 -11.04 -14.46 -9.52
N ARG A 268 -10.94 -14.02 -10.78
CA ARG A 268 -10.47 -12.69 -11.17
C ARG A 268 -11.58 -11.65 -11.09
N TYR A 269 -12.72 -11.90 -11.74
CA TYR A 269 -13.76 -10.89 -11.95
C TYR A 269 -14.91 -10.96 -10.94
N HIS A 270 -15.57 -9.83 -10.75
CA HIS A 270 -16.59 -9.64 -9.72
C HIS A 270 -17.99 -9.64 -10.34
N PRO A 271 -18.92 -10.51 -9.92
CA PRO A 271 -20.32 -10.44 -10.37
C PRO A 271 -21.02 -9.15 -9.89
N SER A 272 -20.58 -8.63 -8.74
CA SER A 272 -20.99 -7.34 -8.18
C SER A 272 -19.89 -6.83 -7.26
N ILE A 273 -19.78 -5.52 -7.10
CA ILE A 273 -18.83 -4.88 -6.18
C ILE A 273 -19.60 -4.02 -5.18
N THR A 274 -19.26 -4.10 -3.90
CA THR A 274 -19.88 -3.27 -2.86
C THR A 274 -18.81 -2.47 -2.13
N LEU A 275 -18.95 -1.14 -2.13
CA LEU A 275 -17.96 -0.19 -1.59
C LEU A 275 -18.57 0.69 -0.49
N SER A 276 -17.75 1.05 0.49
CA SER A 276 -18.07 2.08 1.49
C SER A 276 -16.79 2.81 1.92
N SER A 277 -16.94 3.92 2.64
CA SER A 277 -15.81 4.62 3.27
C SER A 277 -16.28 5.31 4.56
N SER A 278 -15.41 5.35 5.56
CA SER A 278 -15.60 6.09 6.82
C SER A 278 -15.70 7.61 6.60
N GLY A 279 -15.03 8.14 5.58
CA GLY A 279 -15.04 9.57 5.21
C GLY A 279 -16.11 9.97 4.19
N GLY A 280 -16.74 8.98 3.55
CA GLY A 280 -17.62 9.17 2.39
C GLY A 280 -16.89 9.04 1.07
N LEU A 281 -17.63 9.06 -0.04
CA LEU A 281 -17.10 8.80 -1.38
C LEU A 281 -17.47 9.92 -2.35
N LEU A 282 -16.60 10.16 -3.33
CA LEU A 282 -16.90 10.85 -4.57
C LEU A 282 -17.01 9.82 -5.67
N VAL A 283 -18.11 9.85 -6.43
CA VAL A 283 -18.35 8.90 -7.52
C VAL A 283 -18.58 9.65 -8.81
N ARG A 284 -18.04 9.15 -9.93
CA ARG A 284 -18.21 9.77 -11.25
C ARG A 284 -18.07 8.77 -12.38
N SER A 285 -18.57 9.18 -13.56
CA SER A 285 -18.19 8.53 -14.81
C SER A 285 -16.72 8.84 -15.11
N GLY A 286 -15.96 7.86 -15.60
CA GLY A 286 -14.61 8.10 -16.10
C GLY A 286 -14.57 9.06 -17.31
N SER A 287 -15.70 9.29 -17.98
CA SER A 287 -15.81 10.21 -19.11
C SER A 287 -16.13 11.65 -18.71
N THR A 288 -16.23 11.95 -17.42
CA THR A 288 -16.55 13.29 -16.92
C THR A 288 -15.79 13.57 -15.63
N LYS A 289 -15.44 14.84 -15.38
CA LYS A 289 -14.87 15.26 -14.09
C LYS A 289 -15.93 15.57 -13.02
N LYS A 290 -17.21 15.67 -13.41
CA LYS A 290 -18.32 15.93 -12.49
C LYS A 290 -18.52 14.77 -11.52
N THR A 291 -18.45 15.07 -10.22
CA THR A 291 -18.62 14.11 -9.13
C THR A 291 -19.99 14.20 -8.48
N GLU A 292 -20.44 13.08 -7.94
CA GLU A 292 -21.53 12.99 -6.97
C GLU A 292 -20.97 12.56 -5.61
N LYS A 293 -21.47 13.17 -4.55
CA LYS A 293 -21.03 12.87 -3.18
C LYS A 293 -21.92 11.81 -2.54
N ILE A 294 -21.30 10.80 -1.94
CA ILE A 294 -21.91 9.77 -1.11
C ILE A 294 -21.46 9.99 0.33
N ALA A 295 -22.41 9.99 1.27
CA ALA A 295 -22.12 10.25 2.68
C ALA A 295 -21.25 9.17 3.31
N ALA A 296 -20.53 9.55 4.37
CA ALA A 296 -19.78 8.63 5.22
C ALA A 296 -20.60 7.41 5.66
N PHE A 297 -19.95 6.25 5.71
CA PHE A 297 -20.50 4.94 6.06
C PHE A 297 -21.63 4.42 5.15
N SER A 298 -22.02 5.19 4.13
CA SER A 298 -23.00 4.71 3.15
C SER A 298 -22.35 3.69 2.22
N SER A 299 -23.12 2.66 1.87
CA SER A 299 -22.71 1.63 0.92
C SER A 299 -23.26 1.92 -0.48
N ILE A 300 -22.45 1.62 -1.49
CA ILE A 300 -22.83 1.61 -2.90
C ILE A 300 -22.59 0.21 -3.47
N ALA A 301 -23.47 -0.21 -4.38
CA ALA A 301 -23.36 -1.48 -5.09
C ALA A 301 -23.21 -1.22 -6.59
N LEU A 302 -22.30 -1.94 -7.23
CA LEU A 302 -22.02 -1.84 -8.65
C LEU A 302 -22.29 -3.18 -9.35
N TYR A 303 -22.94 -3.11 -10.50
CA TYR A 303 -23.29 -4.27 -11.34
C TYR A 303 -22.91 -4.02 -12.80
N ASN A 304 -22.71 -5.10 -13.56
CA ASN A 304 -22.67 -5.03 -15.01
C ASN A 304 -24.09 -5.05 -15.56
N GLU A 305 -24.53 -3.94 -16.17
CA GLU A 305 -25.80 -3.83 -16.88
C GLU A 305 -25.52 -3.54 -18.35
N GLN A 306 -25.79 -4.52 -19.23
CA GLN A 306 -25.67 -4.37 -20.69
C GLN A 306 -24.28 -3.89 -21.15
N GLY A 307 -23.22 -4.37 -20.50
CA GLY A 307 -21.85 -3.99 -20.86
C GLY A 307 -21.45 -2.60 -20.37
N LYS A 308 -22.15 -2.06 -19.36
CA LYS A 308 -21.81 -0.83 -18.63
C LYS A 308 -21.84 -1.09 -17.12
N VAL A 309 -21.18 -0.24 -16.35
CA VAL A 309 -21.21 -0.28 -14.89
C VAL A 309 -22.37 0.56 -14.39
N ALA A 310 -23.32 -0.08 -13.71
CA ALA A 310 -24.43 0.57 -13.04
C ALA A 310 -24.12 0.70 -11.54
N LEU A 311 -24.14 1.92 -11.01
CA LEU A 311 -23.95 2.21 -9.58
C LEU A 311 -25.29 2.49 -8.92
N TYR A 312 -25.54 1.80 -7.80
CA TYR A 312 -26.72 1.93 -6.98
C TYR A 312 -26.38 2.38 -5.56
N GLN A 313 -27.26 3.21 -5.00
CA GLN A 313 -27.33 3.50 -3.57
C GLN A 313 -28.70 3.06 -3.06
N GLY A 314 -28.74 1.97 -2.30
CA GLY A 314 -29.99 1.27 -2.01
C GLY A 314 -30.64 0.76 -3.31
N SER A 315 -31.90 1.10 -3.53
CA SER A 315 -32.64 0.76 -4.76
C SER A 315 -32.52 1.79 -5.89
N THR A 316 -31.84 2.92 -5.65
CA THR A 316 -31.76 4.02 -6.62
C THR A 316 -30.50 3.91 -7.46
N ARG A 317 -30.65 3.81 -8.79
CA ARG A 317 -29.52 3.91 -9.73
C ARG A 317 -29.04 5.36 -9.80
N LYS A 318 -27.78 5.59 -9.44
CA LYS A 318 -27.14 6.91 -9.48
C LYS A 318 -26.42 7.16 -10.80
N LEU A 319 -25.74 6.13 -11.31
CA LEU A 319 -24.89 6.27 -12.50
C LEU A 319 -24.95 5.01 -13.37
N LEU A 320 -24.79 5.20 -14.68
CA LEU A 320 -24.55 4.13 -15.66
C LEU A 320 -23.46 4.62 -16.62
N ALA A 321 -22.28 3.99 -16.61
CA ALA A 321 -21.13 4.46 -17.37
C ALA A 321 -20.25 3.32 -17.91
N GLU A 322 -19.43 3.60 -18.92
CA GLU A 322 -18.42 2.65 -19.43
C GLU A 322 -17.33 2.34 -18.40
N MET A 323 -17.01 3.34 -17.57
CA MET A 323 -16.14 3.21 -16.40
C MET A 323 -16.72 4.06 -15.28
N VAL A 324 -16.73 3.52 -14.07
CA VAL A 324 -17.06 4.26 -12.85
C VAL A 324 -15.81 4.43 -12.02
N ILE A 325 -15.55 5.66 -11.58
CA ILE A 325 -14.45 6.01 -10.69
C ILE A 325 -15.03 6.36 -9.33
N VAL A 326 -14.44 5.80 -8.29
CA VAL A 326 -14.82 6.01 -6.89
C VAL A 326 -13.59 6.46 -6.11
N GLU A 327 -13.66 7.62 -5.50
CA GLU A 327 -12.59 8.25 -4.72
C GLU A 327 -13.05 8.40 -3.25
N PRO A 328 -12.21 8.13 -2.25
CA PRO A 328 -12.55 8.43 -0.86
C PRO A 328 -12.45 9.94 -0.63
N ILE A 329 -13.39 10.52 0.13
CA ILE A 329 -13.29 11.93 0.55
C ILE A 329 -12.17 12.09 1.57
N SER A 330 -12.06 11.14 2.49
CA SER A 330 -10.95 11.01 3.43
C SER A 330 -10.75 9.52 3.73
N ASP A 331 -9.55 9.14 4.19
CA ASP A 331 -9.21 7.78 4.61
C ASP A 331 -9.10 6.78 3.44
N LYS A 332 -9.92 5.71 3.43
CA LYS A 332 -9.82 4.57 2.51
C LYS A 332 -11.19 4.18 1.96
N ILE A 333 -11.17 3.39 0.88
CA ILE A 333 -12.35 2.69 0.35
C ILE A 333 -12.32 1.24 0.85
N THR A 334 -13.37 0.83 1.55
CA THR A 334 -13.59 -0.55 1.99
C THR A 334 -14.34 -1.33 0.91
N VAL A 335 -13.81 -2.48 0.49
CA VAL A 335 -14.46 -3.36 -0.49
C VAL A 335 -15.12 -4.52 0.25
N THR A 336 -16.42 -4.38 0.53
CA THR A 336 -17.17 -5.30 1.39
C THR A 336 -17.62 -6.58 0.67
N SER A 337 -17.52 -6.62 -0.66
CA SER A 337 -17.88 -7.78 -1.48
C SER A 337 -16.76 -8.84 -1.60
N ILE A 338 -15.61 -8.61 -0.95
CA ILE A 338 -14.47 -9.55 -0.94
C ILE A 338 -13.93 -9.73 0.47
N GLY A 339 -13.22 -10.85 0.68
CA GLY A 339 -12.43 -11.12 1.88
C GLY A 339 -10.96 -11.36 1.53
N ARG A 340 -10.09 -11.04 2.48
CA ARG A 340 -8.66 -11.34 2.48
C ARG A 340 -8.30 -12.05 3.80
N SER A 341 -7.06 -12.50 3.97
CA SER A 341 -6.65 -13.19 5.20
C SER A 341 -6.84 -12.34 6.46
N GLN A 342 -6.75 -11.01 6.35
CA GLN A 342 -7.03 -10.06 7.43
C GLN A 342 -8.52 -9.73 7.65
N GLY A 343 -9.44 -10.29 6.86
CA GLY A 343 -10.86 -9.93 6.85
C GLY A 343 -11.22 -9.02 5.68
N THR A 344 -12.13 -8.05 5.91
CA THR A 344 -12.60 -7.13 4.86
C THR A 344 -11.52 -6.08 4.55
N PRO A 345 -11.00 -6.01 3.31
CA PRO A 345 -9.90 -5.11 2.97
C PRO A 345 -10.38 -3.66 2.75
N SER A 346 -9.48 -2.71 3.02
CA SER A 346 -9.65 -1.29 2.72
C SER A 346 -8.41 -0.73 2.03
N TYR A 347 -8.60 0.17 1.07
CA TYR A 347 -7.58 0.59 0.11
C TYR A 347 -7.47 2.12 0.07
N TYR A 348 -6.23 2.61 -0.06
CA TYR A 348 -5.96 4.00 -0.40
C TYR A 348 -6.20 4.27 -1.88
N GLY A 349 -6.19 5.56 -2.24
CA GLY A 349 -6.40 5.97 -3.62
C GLY A 349 -7.82 5.68 -4.08
N ARG A 350 -7.99 5.56 -5.39
CA ARG A 350 -9.30 5.44 -6.03
C ARG A 350 -9.54 4.05 -6.60
N MET A 351 -10.81 3.72 -6.82
CA MET A 351 -11.25 2.52 -7.50
C MET A 351 -11.76 2.87 -8.89
N GLU A 352 -11.30 2.11 -9.88
CA GLU A 352 -11.73 2.18 -11.26
C GLU A 352 -12.43 0.86 -11.60
N ILE A 353 -13.70 0.95 -12.00
CA ILE A 353 -14.55 -0.20 -12.26
C ILE A 353 -14.96 -0.20 -13.73
N THR A 354 -14.75 -1.34 -14.40
CA THR A 354 -15.11 -1.55 -15.81
C THR A 354 -15.87 -2.86 -16.02
N PRO A 355 -16.74 -2.95 -17.03
CA PRO A 355 -17.45 -4.17 -17.35
C PRO A 355 -16.55 -5.12 -18.15
N VAL A 356 -16.58 -6.41 -17.84
CA VAL A 356 -15.81 -7.45 -18.55
C VAL A 356 -16.55 -8.78 -18.51
N ASN A 357 -16.82 -9.39 -19.67
CA ASN A 357 -17.44 -10.72 -19.79
C ASN A 357 -18.70 -10.93 -18.91
N GLY A 358 -19.58 -9.93 -18.83
CA GLY A 358 -20.79 -9.97 -17.98
C GLY A 358 -20.54 -9.77 -16.48
N ASN A 359 -19.29 -9.62 -16.06
CA ASN A 359 -18.84 -9.29 -14.71
C ASN A 359 -18.22 -7.88 -14.66
N LEU A 360 -17.57 -7.55 -13.55
CA LEU A 360 -16.82 -6.32 -13.32
C LEU A 360 -15.35 -6.61 -13.04
N GLN A 361 -14.49 -5.78 -13.63
CA GLN A 361 -13.09 -5.64 -13.25
C GLN A 361 -12.97 -4.48 -12.25
N LEU A 362 -12.22 -4.72 -11.16
CA LEU A 362 -11.93 -3.74 -10.13
C LEU A 362 -10.42 -3.44 -10.14
N VAL A 363 -10.06 -2.18 -10.36
CA VAL A 363 -8.67 -1.72 -10.33
C VAL A 363 -8.52 -0.66 -9.27
N ASN A 364 -7.54 -0.81 -8.38
CA ASN A 364 -7.17 0.21 -7.42
C ASN A 364 -6.01 1.06 -7.98
N ASN A 365 -6.22 2.37 -8.12
CA ASN A 365 -5.19 3.32 -8.55
C ASN A 365 -4.74 4.14 -7.33
N VAL A 366 -3.50 3.94 -6.91
CA VAL A 366 -3.00 4.32 -5.59
C VAL A 366 -1.56 4.83 -5.67
N ASN A 367 -1.17 5.74 -4.76
CA ASN A 367 0.22 6.15 -4.65
C ASN A 367 1.11 4.95 -4.25
N LEU A 368 2.30 4.85 -4.82
CA LEU A 368 3.21 3.72 -4.63
C LEU A 368 3.61 3.54 -3.16
N GLU A 369 3.84 4.62 -2.40
CA GLU A 369 4.18 4.50 -0.97
C GLU A 369 2.99 4.00 -0.13
N ASP A 370 1.76 4.41 -0.48
CA ASP A 370 0.54 3.91 0.16
C ASP A 370 0.24 2.46 -0.20
N TYR A 371 0.57 2.04 -1.43
CA TYR A 371 0.52 0.65 -1.87
C TYR A 371 1.45 -0.23 -1.01
N LEU A 372 2.68 0.22 -0.78
CA LEU A 372 3.67 -0.53 0.00
C LEU A 372 3.25 -0.79 1.45
N LYS A 373 2.43 0.10 2.06
CA LYS A 373 1.95 -0.06 3.44
C LYS A 373 1.17 -1.34 3.68
N THR A 374 0.58 -1.93 2.63
CA THR A 374 -0.10 -3.23 2.71
C THR A 374 0.52 -4.32 1.84
N VAL A 375 1.54 -4.02 1.03
CA VAL A 375 2.39 -5.05 0.40
C VAL A 375 3.43 -5.58 1.39
N VAL A 376 4.24 -4.70 1.99
CA VAL A 376 5.35 -5.11 2.85
C VAL A 376 4.90 -6.04 3.99
N PRO A 377 3.84 -5.74 4.77
CA PRO A 377 3.38 -6.67 5.80
C PRO A 377 2.64 -7.90 5.25
N SER A 378 2.17 -7.87 4.00
CA SER A 378 1.57 -9.04 3.34
C SER A 378 2.62 -10.04 2.84
N GLU A 379 3.81 -9.53 2.48
CA GLU A 379 4.93 -10.32 1.97
C GLU A 379 5.88 -10.77 3.07
N MET A 380 6.16 -9.90 4.04
CA MET A 380 7.13 -10.14 5.11
C MET A 380 6.50 -9.88 6.48
N PRO A 381 6.64 -10.81 7.46
CA PRO A 381 6.11 -10.60 8.79
C PRO A 381 6.63 -9.31 9.44
N ALA A 382 5.74 -8.42 9.86
CA ALA A 382 6.13 -7.13 10.44
C ALA A 382 6.92 -7.22 11.77
N SER A 383 6.90 -8.39 12.41
CA SER A 383 7.71 -8.70 13.60
C SER A 383 9.19 -8.93 13.29
N TRP A 384 9.55 -9.11 12.02
CA TRP A 384 10.93 -9.34 11.60
C TRP A 384 11.80 -8.08 11.75
N ASN A 385 13.10 -8.28 11.57
CA ASN A 385 14.10 -7.24 11.75
C ASN A 385 13.81 -6.03 10.84
N LEU A 386 14.01 -4.81 11.35
CA LEU A 386 13.70 -3.58 10.63
C LEU A 386 14.54 -3.46 9.34
N GLU A 387 15.80 -3.89 9.36
CA GLU A 387 16.66 -3.85 8.16
C GLU A 387 16.17 -4.82 7.08
N ALA A 388 15.57 -5.95 7.46
CA ALA A 388 14.92 -6.85 6.50
C ALA A 388 13.63 -6.24 5.92
N LEU A 389 12.84 -5.55 6.76
CA LEU A 389 11.65 -4.81 6.29
C LEU A 389 12.03 -3.68 5.34
N LYS A 390 13.16 -2.99 5.57
CA LYS A 390 13.70 -1.97 4.64
C LYS A 390 14.12 -2.59 3.31
N ALA A 391 14.86 -3.69 3.34
CA ALA A 391 15.24 -4.43 2.14
C ALA A 391 13.99 -4.88 1.34
N GLN A 392 12.96 -5.37 2.03
CA GLN A 392 11.69 -5.75 1.42
C GLN A 392 10.94 -4.55 0.84
N ALA A 393 10.92 -3.40 1.52
CA ALA A 393 10.27 -2.19 1.03
C ALA A 393 10.92 -1.71 -0.27
N ILE A 394 12.26 -1.69 -0.34
CA ILE A 394 12.99 -1.32 -1.56
C ILE A 394 12.78 -2.34 -2.68
N CYS A 395 12.85 -3.64 -2.39
CA CYS A 395 12.56 -4.67 -3.40
C CYS A 395 11.13 -4.52 -3.93
N ALA A 396 10.14 -4.37 -3.04
CA ALA A 396 8.76 -4.25 -3.44
C ALA A 396 8.50 -2.98 -4.28
N ARG A 397 9.12 -1.84 -3.92
CA ARG A 397 9.05 -0.60 -4.69
C ARG A 397 9.67 -0.74 -6.07
N THR A 398 10.86 -1.33 -6.11
CA THR A 398 11.62 -1.53 -7.36
C THR A 398 10.89 -2.50 -8.29
N TYR A 399 10.35 -3.60 -7.76
CA TYR A 399 9.52 -4.55 -8.49
C TYR A 399 8.29 -3.85 -9.10
N ALA A 400 7.53 -3.13 -8.27
CA ALA A 400 6.32 -2.44 -8.70
C ALA A 400 6.62 -1.44 -9.82
N LEU A 401 7.71 -0.68 -9.71
CA LEU A 401 8.16 0.25 -10.75
C LEU A 401 8.63 -0.45 -12.02
N ALA A 402 9.35 -1.58 -11.91
CA ALA A 402 9.73 -2.37 -13.08
C ALA A 402 8.50 -2.84 -13.86
N ASP A 403 7.47 -3.36 -13.18
CA ASP A 403 6.22 -3.79 -13.83
C ASP A 403 5.41 -2.60 -14.42
N MET A 404 5.42 -1.44 -13.76
CA MET A 404 4.84 -0.21 -14.30
C MET A 404 5.51 0.23 -15.61
N LEU A 405 6.85 0.17 -15.67
CA LEU A 405 7.63 0.55 -16.86
C LEU A 405 7.53 -0.49 -17.98
N ASN A 406 7.48 -1.78 -17.63
CA ASN A 406 7.34 -2.88 -18.59
C ASN A 406 5.93 -2.98 -19.19
N GLN A 407 4.93 -2.37 -18.56
CA GLN A 407 3.55 -2.28 -19.07
C GLN A 407 2.91 -3.64 -19.41
N ARG A 408 3.29 -4.71 -18.69
CA ARG A 408 2.88 -6.10 -18.94
C ARG A 408 1.37 -6.29 -19.08
N TYR A 409 0.58 -5.54 -18.30
CA TYR A 409 -0.89 -5.63 -18.29
C TYR A 409 -1.57 -4.33 -18.76
N ALA A 410 -0.85 -3.43 -19.44
CA ALA A 410 -1.38 -2.11 -19.80
C ALA A 410 -2.62 -2.19 -20.71
N ALA A 411 -2.67 -3.18 -21.61
CA ALA A 411 -3.84 -3.47 -22.46
C ALA A 411 -5.09 -3.85 -21.64
N ASN A 412 -4.92 -4.37 -20.43
CA ASN A 412 -6.00 -4.70 -19.50
C ASN A 412 -6.31 -3.54 -18.52
N GLY A 413 -5.58 -2.42 -18.59
CA GLY A 413 -5.84 -1.21 -17.79
C GLY A 413 -5.24 -1.22 -16.38
N TYR A 414 -4.25 -2.07 -16.09
CA TYR A 414 -3.53 -2.11 -14.81
C TYR A 414 -2.04 -2.46 -14.98
N HIS A 415 -1.25 -2.32 -13.91
CA HIS A 415 0.19 -2.60 -13.89
C HIS A 415 0.51 -3.97 -13.28
N VAL A 416 -0.16 -4.32 -12.19
CA VAL A 416 0.05 -5.56 -11.41
C VAL A 416 -1.29 -6.13 -10.91
N ASP A 417 -1.34 -7.39 -10.48
CA ASP A 417 -2.49 -7.95 -9.75
C ASP A 417 -2.16 -8.21 -8.27
N ASP A 418 -3.19 -8.41 -7.43
CA ASP A 418 -3.04 -8.59 -5.98
C ASP A 418 -2.78 -10.06 -5.55
N SER A 419 -2.32 -10.90 -6.48
CA SER A 419 -1.99 -12.31 -6.25
C SER A 419 -0.48 -12.57 -6.29
N VAL A 420 -0.09 -13.82 -6.07
CA VAL A 420 1.31 -14.28 -6.19
C VAL A 420 1.87 -14.21 -7.63
N MET A 421 1.05 -13.87 -8.61
CA MET A 421 1.50 -13.59 -9.98
C MET A 421 2.22 -12.25 -10.10
N SER A 422 2.00 -11.35 -9.13
CA SER A 422 2.72 -10.10 -8.93
C SER A 422 3.18 -10.00 -7.48
N GLN A 423 2.53 -9.18 -6.65
CA GLN A 423 2.82 -9.05 -5.22
C GLN A 423 1.54 -9.20 -4.42
N VAL A 424 1.63 -9.86 -3.27
CA VAL A 424 0.53 -10.02 -2.34
C VAL A 424 0.17 -8.64 -1.79
N TYR A 425 -1.03 -8.17 -2.13
CA TYR A 425 -1.50 -6.85 -1.76
C TYR A 425 -2.73 -6.92 -0.86
N ASN A 426 -2.67 -6.25 0.30
CA ASN A 426 -3.78 -6.13 1.24
C ASN A 426 -4.25 -7.49 1.83
N ASN A 427 -3.33 -8.45 1.97
CA ASN A 427 -3.62 -9.71 2.67
C ASN A 427 -3.35 -9.61 4.18
N ALA A 428 -2.46 -8.70 4.58
CA ALA A 428 -2.24 -8.25 5.94
C ALA A 428 -2.53 -6.74 6.07
N GLY A 429 -2.93 -6.33 7.27
CA GLY A 429 -3.17 -4.93 7.60
C GLY A 429 -1.87 -4.15 7.74
N GLU A 430 -1.98 -2.82 7.71
CA GLU A 430 -0.83 -1.97 7.96
C GLU A 430 -0.20 -2.24 9.32
N ASN A 431 1.11 -2.03 9.39
CA ASN A 431 1.86 -2.18 10.62
C ASN A 431 2.82 -1.01 10.82
N PRO A 432 2.87 -0.39 12.02
CA PRO A 432 3.78 0.72 12.29
C PRO A 432 5.26 0.43 11.99
N ARG A 433 5.76 -0.80 12.21
CA ARG A 433 7.15 -1.16 11.89
C ARG A 433 7.41 -1.23 10.40
N SER A 434 6.50 -1.85 9.63
CA SER A 434 6.61 -1.87 8.17
C SER A 434 6.46 -0.45 7.59
N ASN A 435 5.56 0.37 8.14
CA ASN A 435 5.39 1.77 7.74
C ASN A 435 6.65 2.61 8.04
N GLN A 436 7.31 2.36 9.17
CA GLN A 436 8.61 2.95 9.48
C GLN A 436 9.67 2.58 8.43
N ALA A 437 9.80 1.29 8.08
CA ALA A 437 10.75 0.84 7.06
C ALA A 437 10.49 1.49 5.69
N ILE A 438 9.22 1.60 5.30
CA ILE A 438 8.80 2.27 4.05
C ILE A 438 9.19 3.76 4.09
N ALA A 439 8.92 4.45 5.19
CA ALA A 439 9.24 5.87 5.35
C ALA A 439 10.76 6.14 5.36
N GLU A 440 11.54 5.31 6.05
CA GLU A 440 13.01 5.42 6.11
C GLU A 440 13.70 5.08 4.77
N THR A 441 12.99 4.43 3.84
CA THR A 441 13.49 4.07 2.51
C THR A 441 12.68 4.70 1.38
N LYS A 442 11.94 5.77 1.68
CA LYS A 442 11.02 6.42 0.74
C LYS A 442 11.73 6.77 -0.56
N GLY A 443 11.13 6.40 -1.69
CA GLY A 443 11.70 6.67 -3.01
C GLY A 443 12.96 5.88 -3.38
N LEU A 444 13.61 5.16 -2.47
CA LEU A 444 14.80 4.38 -2.82
C LEU A 444 14.43 3.16 -3.67
N VAL A 445 15.07 3.05 -4.83
CA VAL A 445 14.93 1.96 -5.80
C VAL A 445 16.30 1.47 -6.27
N MET A 446 16.36 0.27 -6.85
CA MET A 446 17.59 -0.29 -7.40
C MET A 446 17.62 -0.15 -8.93
N GLN A 447 18.72 0.42 -9.44
CA GLN A 447 18.98 0.54 -10.89
C GLN A 447 20.26 -0.17 -11.31
N TYR A 448 20.30 -0.62 -12.55
CA TYR A 448 21.47 -1.15 -13.22
C TYR A 448 21.52 -0.65 -14.67
N ASN A 449 22.64 -0.06 -15.07
CA ASN A 449 22.81 0.55 -16.39
C ASN A 449 21.69 1.55 -16.76
N GLY A 450 21.21 2.34 -15.78
CA GLY A 450 20.16 3.34 -15.97
C GLY A 450 18.73 2.79 -16.04
N SER A 451 18.55 1.47 -15.92
CA SER A 451 17.24 0.81 -15.89
C SER A 451 16.91 0.35 -14.48
N VAL A 452 15.63 0.48 -14.08
CA VAL A 452 15.13 -0.12 -12.85
C VAL A 452 15.21 -1.64 -12.97
N ILE A 453 15.79 -2.30 -11.97
CA ILE A 453 15.97 -3.75 -12.01
C ILE A 453 14.67 -4.49 -11.69
N SER A 454 14.55 -5.73 -12.14
CA SER A 454 13.50 -6.63 -11.64
C SER A 454 13.84 -7.11 -10.21
N ALA A 455 13.31 -6.47 -9.16
CA ALA A 455 13.64 -6.83 -7.78
C ALA A 455 12.77 -7.97 -7.23
N VAL A 456 12.82 -9.14 -7.86
CA VAL A 456 12.06 -10.34 -7.46
C VAL A 456 12.55 -10.92 -6.13
N PHE A 457 11.63 -11.43 -5.32
CA PHE A 457 11.93 -11.98 -4.01
C PHE A 457 11.04 -13.19 -3.71
N PHE A 458 11.49 -14.05 -2.81
CA PHE A 458 10.81 -15.31 -2.48
C PHE A 458 10.98 -15.65 -1.00
N SER A 459 10.20 -16.63 -0.52
CA SER A 459 10.13 -16.93 0.90
C SER A 459 11.43 -17.51 1.47
N THR A 460 11.92 -18.61 0.89
CA THR A 460 13.02 -19.38 1.49
C THR A 460 13.91 -19.99 0.43
N GLY A 461 15.22 -19.86 0.60
CA GLY A 461 16.24 -20.47 -0.25
C GLY A 461 16.46 -21.94 0.05
N SER A 462 16.86 -22.70 -0.97
CA SER A 462 17.26 -24.10 -0.79
C SER A 462 18.69 -24.23 -0.21
N GLY A 463 19.36 -23.11 0.05
CA GLY A 463 20.80 -23.02 0.31
C GLY A 463 21.60 -22.45 -0.87
N ALA A 464 20.94 -22.25 -2.02
CA ALA A 464 21.43 -21.49 -3.16
C ALA A 464 20.32 -20.60 -3.72
N THR A 465 20.70 -19.49 -4.37
CA THR A 465 19.81 -18.71 -5.25
C THR A 465 19.98 -19.15 -6.70
N GLY A 466 18.93 -18.99 -7.50
CA GLY A 466 18.96 -19.16 -8.95
C GLY A 466 19.01 -17.83 -9.69
N LEU A 467 19.30 -17.88 -10.98
CA LEU A 467 19.18 -16.73 -11.87
C LEU A 467 17.71 -16.53 -12.29
N PRO A 468 17.31 -15.33 -12.72
CA PRO A 468 15.97 -15.10 -13.25
C PRO A 468 15.62 -15.98 -14.46
N GLY A 469 16.58 -16.20 -15.37
CA GLY A 469 16.39 -17.10 -16.51
C GLY A 469 16.07 -18.54 -16.11
N ASP A 470 16.41 -18.96 -14.89
CA ASP A 470 16.08 -20.30 -14.41
C ASP A 470 14.59 -20.44 -14.05
N ALA A 471 13.93 -19.35 -13.64
CA ALA A 471 12.54 -19.37 -13.19
C ALA A 471 11.54 -19.11 -14.33
N TRP A 472 11.87 -18.21 -15.26
CA TRP A 472 10.94 -17.74 -16.30
C TRP A 472 11.35 -18.14 -17.70
N PHE A 473 10.36 -18.58 -18.49
CA PHE A 473 10.54 -19.15 -19.83
C PHE A 473 9.59 -18.49 -20.84
N GLU A 474 10.08 -18.29 -22.06
CA GLU A 474 9.30 -18.01 -23.27
C GLU A 474 9.38 -19.25 -24.18
N GLY A 475 8.27 -19.98 -24.34
CA GLY A 475 8.31 -21.33 -24.85
C GLY A 475 9.25 -22.22 -24.04
N THR A 476 10.20 -22.87 -24.71
CA THR A 476 11.23 -23.72 -24.08
C THR A 476 12.54 -22.99 -23.77
N THR A 477 12.61 -21.69 -24.02
CA THR A 477 13.83 -20.90 -23.86
C THR A 477 13.77 -20.09 -22.57
N PRO A 478 14.80 -20.17 -21.70
CA PRO A 478 14.97 -19.26 -20.57
C PRO A 478 14.85 -17.80 -21.01
N VAL A 479 14.08 -16.99 -20.29
CA VAL A 479 14.02 -15.54 -20.56
C VAL A 479 15.34 -14.94 -20.08
N PRO A 480 16.20 -14.40 -20.98
CA PRO A 480 17.43 -13.74 -20.55
C PRO A 480 17.05 -12.50 -19.76
N ASP A 481 17.47 -12.41 -18.51
CA ASP A 481 17.24 -11.19 -17.73
C ASP A 481 18.32 -10.17 -18.04
N ASN A 482 18.01 -9.29 -18.98
CA ASN A 482 18.83 -8.13 -19.32
C ASN A 482 18.62 -6.95 -18.35
N THR A 483 17.78 -7.11 -17.33
CA THR A 483 17.33 -6.03 -16.44
C THR A 483 17.96 -6.07 -15.06
N GLY A 484 18.80 -7.05 -14.72
CA GLY A 484 19.44 -7.01 -13.41
C GLY A 484 20.78 -7.74 -13.27
N PRO A 485 21.62 -7.28 -12.34
CA PRO A 485 22.91 -7.86 -11.97
C PRO A 485 22.75 -9.01 -10.95
N TYR A 486 21.90 -9.99 -11.28
CA TYR A 486 21.72 -11.17 -10.44
C TYR A 486 22.93 -12.08 -10.54
N HIS A 487 23.16 -12.83 -9.47
CA HIS A 487 24.11 -13.92 -9.49
C HIS A 487 23.53 -15.09 -8.69
N SER A 488 23.82 -16.31 -9.14
CA SER A 488 23.64 -17.49 -8.31
C SER A 488 24.69 -17.46 -7.19
N THR A 489 24.26 -17.53 -5.94
CA THR A 489 25.15 -17.75 -4.79
C THR A 489 24.74 -19.03 -4.10
N LEU A 490 25.72 -19.92 -3.90
CA LEU A 490 25.63 -21.02 -2.96
C LEU A 490 26.10 -20.54 -1.58
N TYR A 491 25.21 -20.59 -0.59
CA TYR A 491 25.46 -20.09 0.77
C TYR A 491 25.03 -21.12 1.83
N ALA A 492 25.27 -22.39 1.53
CA ALA A 492 24.98 -23.52 2.41
C ALA A 492 26.28 -24.11 2.99
N PHE A 493 26.27 -24.36 4.29
CA PHE A 493 27.39 -24.91 5.04
C PHE A 493 26.95 -26.11 5.87
N ASP A 494 27.87 -27.03 6.16
CA ASP A 494 27.63 -28.10 7.13
C ASP A 494 27.64 -27.58 8.58
N GLU A 495 27.41 -28.48 9.55
CA GLU A 495 27.42 -28.16 10.99
C GLU A 495 28.80 -27.67 11.48
N GLN A 496 29.87 -27.95 10.73
CA GLN A 496 31.25 -27.53 11.03
C GLN A 496 31.61 -26.21 10.34
N GLY A 497 30.72 -25.65 9.52
CA GLY A 497 30.94 -24.41 8.78
C GLY A 497 31.70 -24.60 7.46
N ASN A 498 31.88 -25.83 6.98
CA ASN A 498 32.47 -26.05 5.66
C ASN A 498 31.42 -25.79 4.57
N PRO A 499 31.79 -25.11 3.47
CA PRO A 499 30.90 -24.91 2.33
C PRO A 499 30.42 -26.25 1.77
N LEU A 500 29.11 -26.34 1.52
CA LEU A 500 28.54 -27.43 0.75
C LEU A 500 28.75 -27.19 -0.74
N SER A 501 28.69 -28.26 -1.53
CA SER A 501 28.69 -28.21 -2.99
C SER A 501 27.73 -29.28 -3.52
N PHE A 502 27.28 -29.07 -4.75
CA PHE A 502 26.55 -30.03 -5.56
C PHE A 502 26.95 -29.87 -7.02
N ASP A 503 26.66 -30.88 -7.82
CA ASP A 503 26.79 -30.85 -9.27
C ASP A 503 25.37 -30.89 -9.85
N ILE A 504 25.00 -29.86 -10.59
CA ILE A 504 23.66 -29.72 -11.18
C ILE A 504 23.38 -30.73 -12.30
N GLU A 505 24.42 -31.36 -12.87
CA GLU A 505 24.28 -32.38 -13.90
C GLU A 505 24.19 -33.80 -13.30
N ASP A 506 24.53 -33.98 -12.02
CA ASP A 506 24.50 -35.28 -11.33
C ASP A 506 23.36 -35.35 -10.29
N GLU A 507 22.31 -36.11 -10.63
CA GLU A 507 21.16 -36.32 -9.75
C GLU A 507 21.55 -36.93 -8.38
N SER A 508 22.59 -37.76 -8.33
CA SER A 508 23.08 -38.34 -7.06
C SER A 508 23.73 -37.29 -6.17
N SER A 509 24.46 -36.35 -6.76
CA SER A 509 25.05 -35.19 -6.09
C SER A 509 23.96 -34.27 -5.52
N MET A 510 22.94 -33.96 -6.32
CA MET A 510 21.78 -33.17 -5.90
C MET A 510 20.99 -33.87 -4.78
N LEU A 511 20.79 -35.19 -4.89
CA LEU A 511 20.10 -35.99 -3.89
C LEU A 511 20.84 -35.98 -2.54
N ALA A 512 22.17 -36.10 -2.56
CA ALA A 512 22.99 -35.99 -1.35
C ALA A 512 22.85 -34.61 -0.68
N PHE A 513 22.77 -33.53 -1.47
CA PHE A 513 22.56 -32.18 -0.96
C PHE A 513 21.18 -31.97 -0.32
N TYR A 514 20.11 -32.46 -0.95
CA TYR A 514 18.75 -32.29 -0.43
C TYR A 514 18.37 -33.28 0.68
N LYS A 515 18.96 -34.47 0.73
CA LYS A 515 18.79 -35.40 1.87
C LYS A 515 19.40 -34.87 3.17
N ARG A 516 20.37 -33.96 3.08
CA ARG A 516 20.95 -33.30 4.26
C ARG A 516 19.95 -32.30 4.85
N ILE A 517 19.29 -32.70 5.94
CA ILE A 517 18.37 -31.83 6.69
C ILE A 517 19.12 -30.68 7.36
N LYS A 518 20.20 -31.03 8.06
CA LYS A 518 20.99 -30.06 8.83
C LYS A 518 21.90 -29.24 7.93
N VAL A 519 21.55 -27.97 7.75
CA VAL A 519 22.26 -27.04 6.87
C VAL A 519 22.32 -25.70 7.56
N ASN A 520 23.53 -25.17 7.73
CA ASN A 520 23.74 -23.80 8.17
C ASN A 520 23.70 -22.88 6.95
N SER A 521 22.80 -21.92 6.95
CA SER A 521 22.62 -20.93 5.89
C SER A 521 21.92 -19.70 6.47
N TYR A 522 21.67 -18.68 5.67
CA TYR A 522 20.79 -17.59 6.10
C TYR A 522 19.31 -18.03 6.15
N ASP A 523 18.92 -19.07 5.44
CA ASP A 523 17.53 -19.55 5.38
C ASP A 523 17.19 -20.62 6.43
N MET A 524 18.18 -21.02 7.24
CA MET A 524 18.11 -22.21 8.11
C MET A 524 16.96 -22.23 9.12
N ASP A 525 16.40 -21.08 9.51
CA ASP A 525 15.28 -21.03 10.46
C ASP A 525 13.90 -21.19 9.79
N SER A 526 13.86 -21.19 8.46
CA SER A 526 12.65 -21.52 7.73
C SER A 526 12.34 -23.00 7.84
N VAL A 527 11.10 -23.32 8.16
CA VAL A 527 10.61 -24.70 8.11
C VAL A 527 10.64 -25.28 6.69
N TYR A 528 10.79 -24.45 5.66
CA TYR A 528 10.89 -24.87 4.27
C TYR A 528 12.32 -25.03 3.77
N GLN A 529 13.33 -24.83 4.63
CA GLN A 529 14.74 -25.02 4.25
C GLN A 529 14.96 -26.39 3.59
N ARG A 530 14.31 -27.42 4.15
CA ARG A 530 14.27 -28.78 3.60
C ARG A 530 12.85 -29.31 3.60
N TRP A 531 12.53 -30.08 2.58
CA TRP A 531 11.26 -30.75 2.49
C TRP A 531 11.37 -32.10 1.78
N HIS A 532 10.44 -32.99 2.09
CA HIS A 532 10.34 -34.34 1.55
C HIS A 532 8.90 -34.68 1.21
N TYR A 533 8.70 -35.16 -0.01
CA TYR A 533 7.43 -35.70 -0.49
C TYR A 533 7.66 -37.08 -1.08
N GLN A 534 6.69 -37.97 -0.95
CA GLN A 534 6.75 -39.28 -1.57
C GLN A 534 5.37 -39.71 -2.04
N GLU A 535 5.33 -40.42 -3.17
CA GLU A 535 4.08 -40.93 -3.73
C GLU A 535 4.36 -42.14 -4.62
N THR A 536 3.36 -43.00 -4.74
CA THR A 536 3.38 -44.13 -5.67
C THR A 536 3.29 -43.64 -7.12
N LYS A 537 3.87 -44.39 -8.07
CA LYS A 537 3.73 -44.10 -9.50
C LYS A 537 2.26 -44.01 -9.94
N ALA A 538 1.38 -44.81 -9.35
CA ALA A 538 -0.07 -44.75 -9.58
C ALA A 538 -0.71 -43.46 -9.03
N GLY A 539 -0.30 -43.02 -7.83
CA GLY A 539 -0.73 -41.75 -7.25
C GLY A 539 -0.29 -40.55 -8.08
N ILE A 540 0.97 -40.55 -8.53
CA ILE A 540 1.50 -39.53 -9.45
C ILE A 540 0.73 -39.54 -10.77
N THR A 541 0.49 -40.72 -11.36
CA THR A 541 -0.32 -40.86 -12.58
C THR A 541 -1.69 -40.18 -12.43
N SER A 542 -2.36 -40.38 -11.28
CA SER A 542 -3.67 -39.79 -11.00
C SER A 542 -3.63 -38.26 -10.91
N GLN A 543 -2.55 -37.69 -10.38
CA GLN A 543 -2.34 -36.23 -10.36
C GLN A 543 -2.08 -35.69 -11.78
N LEU A 544 -1.18 -36.33 -12.52
CA LEU A 544 -0.78 -35.91 -13.86
C LEU A 544 -1.93 -36.00 -14.86
N GLN A 545 -2.80 -37.00 -14.75
CA GLN A 545 -3.97 -37.19 -15.61
C GLN A 545 -4.88 -35.95 -15.65
N ASN A 546 -4.93 -35.19 -14.54
CA ASN A 546 -5.71 -33.96 -14.42
C ASN A 546 -4.86 -32.70 -14.65
N ASN A 547 -3.63 -32.68 -14.12
CA ASN A 547 -2.83 -31.46 -14.08
C ASN A 547 -2.07 -31.19 -15.39
N LEU A 548 -1.66 -32.22 -16.15
CA LEU A 548 -1.00 -32.02 -17.46
C LEU A 548 -1.91 -31.30 -18.47
N PRO A 549 -3.18 -31.72 -18.70
CA PRO A 549 -4.08 -30.99 -19.60
C PRO A 549 -4.32 -29.53 -19.16
N ALA A 550 -4.46 -29.29 -17.85
CA ALA A 550 -4.65 -27.95 -17.31
C ALA A 550 -3.41 -27.07 -17.55
N ARG A 551 -2.21 -27.61 -17.37
CA ARG A 551 -0.96 -26.88 -17.65
C ARG A 551 -0.73 -26.66 -19.13
N HIS A 552 -1.00 -27.65 -19.97
CA HIS A 552 -0.93 -27.50 -21.44
C HIS A 552 -1.89 -26.43 -21.94
N SER A 553 -3.13 -26.40 -21.42
CA SER A 553 -4.10 -25.36 -21.80
C SER A 553 -3.63 -23.95 -21.44
N ALA A 554 -2.91 -23.80 -20.32
CA ALA A 554 -2.41 -22.50 -19.86
C ALA A 554 -1.08 -22.10 -20.50
N LYS A 555 -0.22 -23.07 -20.85
CA LYS A 555 1.13 -22.88 -21.41
C LYS A 555 1.44 -23.99 -22.44
N PRO A 556 0.79 -23.96 -23.62
CA PRO A 556 0.89 -25.05 -24.60
C PRO A 556 2.30 -25.19 -25.19
N ASP A 557 3.07 -24.12 -25.19
CA ASP A 557 4.47 -24.03 -25.63
C ASP A 557 5.49 -24.52 -24.59
N GLN A 558 5.05 -24.87 -23.37
CA GLN A 558 5.91 -25.31 -22.25
C GLN A 558 5.57 -26.72 -21.75
N VAL A 559 4.48 -27.31 -22.23
CA VAL A 559 4.07 -28.69 -21.91
C VAL A 559 4.03 -29.47 -23.22
N LEU A 560 5.08 -30.21 -23.51
CA LEU A 560 5.30 -30.81 -24.82
C LEU A 560 5.21 -32.33 -24.75
N THR A 561 4.72 -32.95 -25.82
CA THR A 561 4.66 -34.41 -25.97
C THR A 561 5.71 -34.85 -26.97
N LYS A 562 6.41 -35.95 -26.68
CA LYS A 562 7.38 -36.54 -27.60
C LYS A 562 6.68 -37.09 -28.85
N VAL A 563 7.14 -36.67 -30.01
CA VAL A 563 6.69 -37.13 -31.34
C VAL A 563 7.95 -37.48 -32.13
N ALA A 564 8.14 -38.78 -32.38
CA ALA A 564 9.39 -39.32 -32.92
C ALA A 564 10.61 -38.82 -32.11
N ASP A 565 11.49 -38.05 -32.73
CA ASP A 565 12.73 -37.54 -32.13
C ASP A 565 12.62 -36.09 -31.61
N SER A 566 11.41 -35.52 -31.60
CA SER A 566 11.17 -34.13 -31.19
C SER A 566 10.09 -34.02 -30.11
N PHE A 567 10.02 -32.84 -29.47
CA PHE A 567 8.96 -32.50 -28.53
C PHE A 567 8.09 -31.41 -29.14
N GLU A 568 6.79 -31.69 -29.26
CA GLU A 568 5.83 -30.81 -29.91
C GLU A 568 4.67 -30.46 -28.98
N SER A 569 4.07 -29.29 -29.18
CA SER A 569 2.82 -28.95 -28.49
C SER A 569 1.67 -29.76 -29.08
N ARG A 570 1.17 -30.73 -28.32
CA ARG A 570 0.05 -31.59 -28.69
C ARG A 570 -0.97 -31.61 -27.56
N PRO A 571 -2.28 -31.68 -27.88
CA PRO A 571 -3.30 -31.88 -26.85
C PRO A 571 -2.97 -33.11 -26.00
N ILE A 572 -3.06 -32.96 -24.68
CA ILE A 572 -2.75 -34.05 -23.76
C ILE A 572 -3.82 -35.14 -23.89
N PRO A 573 -3.44 -36.41 -24.16
CA PRO A 573 -4.39 -37.51 -24.29
C PRO A 573 -5.21 -37.74 -23.01
N ALA A 574 -6.48 -38.13 -23.18
CA ALA A 574 -7.39 -38.42 -22.07
C ALA A 574 -6.93 -39.59 -21.18
N ASP A 575 -6.09 -40.47 -21.72
CA ASP A 575 -5.42 -41.54 -20.97
C ASP A 575 -3.92 -41.47 -21.28
N ILE A 576 -3.17 -40.99 -20.30
CA ILE A 576 -1.71 -40.82 -20.43
C ILE A 576 -0.95 -42.12 -20.16
N GLY A 577 -1.61 -43.22 -19.79
CA GLY A 577 -0.97 -44.44 -19.30
C GLY A 577 -0.55 -44.34 -17.84
N THR A 578 0.42 -45.15 -17.42
CA THR A 578 0.96 -45.15 -16.05
C THR A 578 2.37 -44.60 -16.06
N VAL A 579 2.71 -43.73 -15.11
CA VAL A 579 4.07 -43.20 -14.95
C VAL A 579 5.05 -44.35 -14.72
N THR A 580 6.09 -44.38 -15.54
CA THR A 580 7.20 -45.34 -15.43
C THR A 580 8.43 -44.67 -14.83
N ASP A 581 8.68 -43.40 -15.18
CA ASP A 581 9.83 -42.64 -14.71
C ASP A 581 9.57 -41.12 -14.65
N LEU A 582 10.35 -40.44 -13.81
CA LEU A 582 10.41 -38.98 -13.70
C LEU A 582 11.87 -38.55 -13.69
N ASN A 583 12.26 -37.70 -14.64
CA ASN A 583 13.66 -37.34 -14.84
C ASN A 583 13.84 -35.82 -14.94
N PRO A 584 14.55 -35.17 -14.00
CA PRO A 584 15.00 -33.79 -14.15
C PRO A 584 16.03 -33.70 -15.29
N VAL A 585 15.60 -33.21 -16.46
CA VAL A 585 16.45 -33.16 -17.67
C VAL A 585 17.44 -32.01 -17.62
N SER A 586 17.05 -30.90 -17.00
CA SER A 586 17.91 -29.72 -16.88
C SER A 586 17.64 -28.96 -15.58
N ARG A 587 18.68 -28.29 -15.09
CA ARG A 587 18.64 -27.43 -13.91
C ARG A 587 19.26 -26.07 -14.19
N GLY A 588 18.81 -25.07 -13.46
CA GLY A 588 19.46 -23.76 -13.36
C GLY A 588 20.67 -23.79 -12.43
N GLU A 589 21.44 -22.70 -12.37
CA GLU A 589 22.70 -22.64 -11.61
C GLU A 589 22.54 -22.97 -10.11
N GLY A 590 21.41 -22.58 -9.51
CA GLY A 590 21.08 -22.88 -8.12
C GLY A 590 20.58 -24.30 -7.86
N GLY A 591 20.46 -25.14 -8.90
CA GLY A 591 19.89 -26.49 -8.83
C GLY A 591 18.38 -26.58 -9.03
N LEU A 592 17.73 -25.47 -9.43
CA LEU A 592 16.29 -25.41 -9.75
C LEU A 592 15.99 -26.32 -10.95
N VAL A 593 15.06 -27.26 -10.86
CA VAL A 593 14.64 -28.06 -12.03
C VAL A 593 13.91 -27.16 -13.02
N THR A 594 14.48 -27.00 -14.21
CA THR A 594 13.95 -26.15 -15.28
C THR A 594 13.18 -26.94 -16.34
N CYS A 595 13.49 -28.22 -16.50
CA CYS A 595 12.75 -29.15 -17.35
C CYS A 595 12.60 -30.50 -16.64
N LEU A 596 11.35 -30.96 -16.49
CA LEU A 596 11.04 -32.30 -16.02
C LEU A 596 10.52 -33.14 -17.19
N GLU A 597 11.15 -34.29 -17.43
CA GLU A 597 10.64 -35.31 -18.34
C GLU A 597 9.85 -36.35 -17.55
N ILE A 598 8.70 -36.71 -18.11
CA ILE A 598 7.74 -37.63 -17.51
C ILE A 598 7.53 -38.75 -18.51
N GLU A 599 8.00 -39.95 -18.16
CA GLU A 599 7.76 -41.13 -18.95
C GLU A 599 6.54 -41.88 -18.41
N THR A 600 5.66 -42.27 -19.33
CA THR A 600 4.55 -43.17 -19.04
C THR A 600 4.62 -44.38 -19.96
N THR A 601 3.78 -45.37 -19.68
CA THR A 601 3.59 -46.53 -20.57
C THR A 601 3.09 -46.19 -21.97
N LYS A 602 2.66 -44.95 -22.25
CA LYS A 602 2.09 -44.54 -23.54
C LYS A 602 2.76 -43.32 -24.17
N TYR A 603 3.28 -42.39 -23.37
CA TYR A 603 3.75 -41.10 -23.82
C TYR A 603 4.96 -40.65 -23.01
N ILE A 604 5.74 -39.74 -23.59
CA ILE A 604 6.78 -39.02 -22.88
C ILE A 604 6.45 -37.54 -23.00
N PHE A 605 6.44 -36.85 -21.87
CA PHE A 605 6.17 -35.41 -21.79
C PHE A 605 7.40 -34.67 -21.29
N ARG A 606 7.60 -33.44 -21.76
CA ARG A 606 8.52 -32.47 -21.15
C ARG A 606 7.75 -31.26 -20.67
N VAL A 607 8.04 -30.85 -19.44
CA VAL A 607 7.41 -29.71 -18.80
C VAL A 607 8.49 -28.72 -18.39
N TYR A 608 8.41 -27.52 -18.95
CA TYR A 608 9.37 -26.43 -18.74
C TYR A 608 8.86 -25.40 -17.73
N GLY A 609 9.78 -24.83 -16.97
CA GLY A 609 9.52 -23.76 -16.00
C GLY A 609 9.07 -24.27 -14.64
N GLU A 610 9.64 -23.70 -13.58
CA GLU A 610 9.45 -24.16 -12.20
C GLU A 610 7.99 -24.19 -11.77
N TYR A 611 7.22 -23.17 -12.17
CA TYR A 611 5.81 -23.06 -11.80
C TYR A 611 4.96 -24.18 -12.43
N ASN A 612 5.18 -24.49 -13.71
CA ASN A 612 4.44 -25.57 -14.36
C ASN A 612 4.78 -26.91 -13.71
N ILE A 613 6.07 -27.17 -13.44
CA ILE A 613 6.54 -28.40 -12.80
C ILE A 613 5.90 -28.56 -11.42
N ARG A 614 5.92 -27.51 -10.59
CA ARG A 614 5.32 -27.57 -9.25
C ARG A 614 3.82 -27.83 -9.29
N MET A 615 3.10 -27.20 -10.23
CA MET A 615 1.66 -27.33 -10.38
C MET A 615 1.20 -28.70 -10.89
N LEU A 616 2.11 -29.57 -11.36
CA LEU A 616 1.78 -30.95 -11.69
C LEU A 616 1.41 -31.79 -10.45
N PHE A 617 1.93 -31.40 -9.29
CA PHE A 617 1.75 -32.13 -8.05
C PHE A 617 0.97 -31.26 -7.07
N ARG A 618 -0.23 -31.68 -6.66
CA ARG A 618 -1.18 -30.82 -5.93
C ARG A 618 -1.85 -31.52 -4.75
N ASN A 619 -2.31 -30.73 -3.77
CA ASN A 619 -2.99 -31.21 -2.56
C ASN A 619 -2.13 -32.21 -1.77
N LEU A 620 -0.90 -31.79 -1.46
CA LEU A 620 0.18 -32.63 -0.96
C LEU A 620 0.25 -32.59 0.56
N THR A 621 0.64 -33.71 1.17
CA THR A 621 1.19 -33.72 2.54
C THR A 621 2.70 -33.84 2.43
N ILE A 622 3.41 -32.80 2.85
CA ILE A 622 4.87 -32.68 2.68
C ILE A 622 5.52 -32.60 4.05
N GLY A 623 6.56 -33.42 4.26
CA GLY A 623 7.43 -33.30 5.40
C GLY A 623 8.33 -32.07 5.25
N THR A 624 8.35 -31.18 6.23
CA THR A 624 9.11 -29.91 6.21
C THR A 624 10.08 -29.84 7.39
N ALA A 625 11.25 -29.24 7.21
CA ALA A 625 12.30 -29.19 8.22
C ALA A 625 13.12 -27.88 8.13
N THR A 626 13.48 -27.37 9.30
CA THR A 626 14.49 -26.30 9.43
C THR A 626 15.89 -26.88 9.28
N GLY A 627 16.88 -26.03 9.04
CA GLY A 627 18.30 -26.41 8.99
C GLY A 627 18.88 -26.90 10.33
N THR A 628 18.10 -26.89 11.42
CA THR A 628 18.49 -27.44 12.73
C THR A 628 17.68 -28.67 13.13
N SER A 629 16.70 -29.08 12.32
CA SER A 629 15.79 -30.17 12.64
C SER A 629 16.48 -31.55 12.52
N ASN A 630 16.03 -32.51 13.32
CA ASN A 630 16.47 -33.91 13.23
C ASN A 630 15.56 -34.78 12.34
N GLY A 631 14.52 -34.20 11.74
CA GLY A 631 13.54 -34.91 10.94
C GLY A 631 12.48 -33.96 10.37
N TYR A 632 11.54 -34.51 9.61
CA TYR A 632 10.48 -33.77 8.95
C TYR A 632 9.20 -33.67 9.78
N THR A 633 8.47 -32.57 9.63
CA THR A 633 7.12 -32.36 10.15
C THR A 633 6.13 -32.16 9.02
N ASN A 634 5.07 -32.96 8.98
CA ASN A 634 4.07 -32.93 7.90
C ASN A 634 3.25 -31.64 7.90
N ARG A 635 3.07 -31.07 6.72
CA ARG A 635 2.22 -29.90 6.45
C ARG A 635 1.46 -30.09 5.14
N SER A 636 0.28 -29.49 5.04
CA SER A 636 -0.51 -29.50 3.82
C SER A 636 -0.07 -28.39 2.86
N PHE A 637 0.03 -28.72 1.58
CA PHE A 637 0.38 -27.78 0.51
C PHE A 637 -0.55 -27.92 -0.67
N SER A 638 -0.89 -26.81 -1.32
CA SER A 638 -1.68 -26.82 -2.55
C SER A 638 -0.91 -27.39 -3.74
N PHE A 639 0.43 -27.26 -3.74
CA PHE A 639 1.35 -27.80 -4.73
C PHE A 639 2.80 -27.80 -4.21
N LEU A 640 3.77 -28.29 -4.98
CA LEU A 640 5.17 -28.38 -4.50
C LEU A 640 5.72 -27.03 -4.00
N PRO A 641 6.50 -27.00 -2.90
CA PRO A 641 7.00 -25.75 -2.31
C PRO A 641 7.96 -25.01 -3.25
N SER A 642 8.79 -25.73 -3.99
CA SER A 642 9.72 -25.21 -4.98
C SER A 642 10.01 -26.27 -6.04
N ALA A 643 10.69 -25.91 -7.13
CA ALA A 643 11.27 -26.87 -8.06
C ALA A 643 12.74 -27.20 -7.73
N TYR A 644 13.23 -26.88 -6.53
CA TYR A 644 14.53 -27.31 -6.03
C TYR A 644 14.38 -28.67 -5.36
N PHE A 645 14.47 -29.74 -6.15
CA PHE A 645 14.41 -31.11 -5.66
C PHE A 645 15.26 -32.07 -6.47
N ALA A 646 15.62 -33.19 -5.85
CA ALA A 646 16.14 -34.36 -6.51
C ALA A 646 15.23 -35.56 -6.23
N LEU A 647 15.27 -36.54 -7.12
CA LEU A 647 14.41 -37.71 -7.12
C LEU A 647 15.19 -38.98 -6.74
N GLU A 648 14.50 -39.87 -6.05
CA GLU A 648 14.93 -41.25 -5.84
C GLU A 648 13.72 -42.16 -5.97
N THR A 649 13.86 -43.25 -6.70
CA THR A 649 12.79 -44.25 -6.85
C THR A 649 13.14 -45.51 -6.06
N SER A 650 12.23 -45.92 -5.17
CA SER A 650 12.33 -47.17 -4.40
C SER A 650 11.11 -48.04 -4.69
N GLY A 651 11.27 -49.00 -5.60
CA GLY A 651 10.16 -49.82 -6.10
C GLY A 651 9.14 -48.97 -6.87
N ASP A 652 7.89 -48.99 -6.43
CA ASP A 652 6.79 -48.19 -7.01
C ASP A 652 6.64 -46.79 -6.40
N THR A 653 7.48 -46.42 -5.43
CA THR A 653 7.43 -45.12 -4.77
C THR A 653 8.52 -44.21 -5.31
N VAL A 654 8.14 -42.98 -5.68
CA VAL A 654 9.07 -41.90 -6.02
C VAL A 654 9.16 -40.95 -4.83
N HIS A 655 10.38 -40.65 -4.41
CA HIS A 655 10.71 -39.71 -3.35
C HIS A 655 11.28 -38.43 -3.95
N PHE A 656 10.75 -37.30 -3.49
CA PHE A 656 11.22 -35.96 -3.81
C PHE A 656 11.90 -35.42 -2.56
N TYR A 657 13.22 -35.20 -2.64
CA TYR A 657 13.98 -34.50 -1.60
C TYR A 657 14.29 -33.11 -2.12
N GLY A 658 13.85 -32.08 -1.41
CA GLY A 658 14.02 -30.71 -1.87
C GLY A 658 14.26 -29.70 -0.75
N GLY A 659 14.28 -28.43 -1.15
CA GLY A 659 14.44 -27.31 -0.22
C GLY A 659 13.91 -26.00 -0.77
N GLY A 660 13.74 -25.03 0.10
CA GLY A 660 13.22 -23.70 -0.23
C GLY A 660 11.71 -23.66 -0.49
N TYR A 661 11.21 -22.44 -0.62
CA TYR A 661 9.81 -22.12 -0.91
C TYR A 661 9.72 -20.89 -1.81
N GLY A 662 9.13 -21.05 -3.00
CA GLY A 662 9.09 -20.04 -4.06
C GLY A 662 10.03 -20.36 -5.24
N HIS A 663 10.19 -19.38 -6.13
CA HIS A 663 10.96 -19.51 -7.37
C HIS A 663 12.48 -19.51 -7.15
N GLY A 664 12.96 -18.91 -6.04
CA GLY A 664 14.37 -18.96 -5.63
C GLY A 664 15.31 -17.98 -6.33
N THR A 665 14.77 -16.94 -6.97
CA THR A 665 15.54 -15.89 -7.65
C THR A 665 15.47 -14.58 -6.88
N GLY A 666 16.59 -13.86 -6.77
CA GLY A 666 16.64 -12.56 -6.09
C GLY A 666 16.69 -12.71 -4.58
N MET A 667 15.95 -11.88 -3.84
CA MET A 667 16.08 -11.85 -2.37
C MET A 667 15.26 -12.95 -1.68
N SER A 668 15.93 -13.79 -0.86
CA SER A 668 15.22 -14.62 0.13
C SER A 668 14.76 -13.79 1.33
N GLN A 669 13.48 -13.86 1.67
CA GLN A 669 12.88 -13.17 2.82
C GLN A 669 13.44 -13.69 4.15
N TYR A 670 13.43 -15.01 4.37
CA TYR A 670 14.01 -15.60 5.57
C TYR A 670 15.50 -15.30 5.67
N GLY A 671 16.21 -15.42 4.55
CA GLY A 671 17.63 -15.09 4.46
C GLY A 671 17.91 -13.64 4.86
N ALA A 672 17.14 -12.67 4.32
CA ALA A 672 17.24 -11.26 4.69
C ALA A 672 17.03 -11.01 6.18
N ASN A 673 15.99 -11.61 6.79
CA ASN A 673 15.76 -11.48 8.23
C ASN A 673 16.91 -12.02 9.09
N ASN A 674 17.48 -13.15 8.70
CA ASN A 674 18.56 -13.77 9.44
C ASN A 674 19.90 -13.06 9.24
N MET A 675 20.17 -12.52 8.05
CA MET A 675 21.28 -11.60 7.82
C MET A 675 21.15 -10.35 8.70
N ALA A 676 19.96 -9.73 8.71
CA ALA A 676 19.67 -8.56 9.53
C ALA A 676 19.84 -8.85 11.03
N SER A 677 19.39 -10.02 11.49
CA SER A 677 19.56 -10.49 12.87
C SER A 677 21.03 -10.73 13.24
N ARG A 678 21.91 -10.92 12.25
CA ARG A 678 23.37 -11.00 12.40
C ARG A 678 24.05 -9.63 12.20
N GLY A 679 23.29 -8.54 12.21
CA GLY A 679 23.80 -7.16 12.16
C GLY A 679 24.03 -6.61 10.75
N LYS A 680 23.56 -7.28 9.70
CA LYS A 680 23.63 -6.76 8.33
C LYS A 680 22.61 -5.64 8.10
N THR A 681 23.05 -4.58 7.46
CA THR A 681 22.20 -3.47 6.98
C THR A 681 21.38 -3.88 5.76
N PHE A 682 20.31 -3.16 5.44
CA PHE A 682 19.52 -3.43 4.24
C PHE A 682 20.37 -3.33 2.95
N GLU A 683 21.37 -2.45 2.91
CA GLU A 683 22.28 -2.32 1.78
C GLU A 683 23.16 -3.55 1.60
N GLU A 684 23.72 -4.10 2.69
CA GLU A 684 24.50 -5.33 2.66
C GLU A 684 23.64 -6.54 2.26
N ILE A 685 22.40 -6.59 2.73
CA ILE A 685 21.43 -7.64 2.39
C ILE A 685 21.12 -7.57 0.89
N LEU A 686 20.77 -6.41 0.37
CA LEU A 686 20.43 -6.27 -1.06
C LEU A 686 21.65 -6.55 -1.95
N LYS A 687 22.85 -6.08 -1.57
CA LYS A 687 24.10 -6.37 -2.30
C LYS A 687 24.47 -7.86 -2.31
N PHE A 688 24.01 -8.62 -1.32
CA PHE A 688 24.20 -10.06 -1.30
C PHE A 688 23.32 -10.78 -2.34
N TYR A 689 22.10 -10.30 -2.60
CA TYR A 689 21.17 -10.95 -3.54
C TYR A 689 21.21 -10.36 -4.96
N TYR A 690 21.54 -9.08 -5.07
CA TYR A 690 21.66 -8.35 -6.33
C TYR A 690 23.04 -7.70 -6.34
N ASN A 691 23.94 -8.10 -7.25
CA ASN A 691 25.26 -7.46 -7.36
C ASN A 691 25.16 -6.12 -8.10
N ASN A 692 26.21 -5.31 -8.23
CA ASN A 692 26.36 -4.21 -9.20
C ASN A 692 25.21 -3.18 -9.43
N PHE A 693 24.15 -3.17 -8.63
CA PHE A 693 23.10 -2.16 -8.72
C PHE A 693 23.55 -0.89 -7.97
N GLU A 694 22.90 0.22 -8.29
CA GLU A 694 22.99 1.47 -7.54
C GLU A 694 21.62 1.84 -6.95
N PHE A 695 21.64 2.47 -5.78
CA PHE A 695 20.43 3.06 -5.23
C PHE A 695 20.17 4.39 -5.90
N VAL A 696 18.94 4.58 -6.38
CA VAL A 696 18.47 5.84 -6.96
C VAL A 696 17.23 6.29 -6.20
N GLU A 697 17.13 7.60 -5.98
CA GLU A 697 15.93 8.20 -5.44
C GLU A 697 14.92 8.44 -6.57
N TRP A 698 13.86 7.61 -6.61
CA TRP A 698 12.73 7.73 -7.52
C TRP A 698 11.73 8.74 -6.98
N VAL A 699 12.14 10.00 -6.93
CA VAL A 699 11.28 11.12 -6.54
C VAL A 699 10.82 11.85 -7.78
N ARG A 700 9.52 12.14 -7.83
CA ARG A 700 8.94 13.01 -8.85
C ARG A 700 9.42 14.44 -8.61
N VAL A 701 10.04 15.04 -9.61
CA VAL A 701 10.39 16.46 -9.58
C VAL A 701 9.12 17.27 -9.85
N GLU A 702 8.92 18.40 -9.17
CA GLU A 702 7.79 19.27 -9.46
C GLU A 702 7.79 19.69 -10.93
N GLU A 703 6.62 19.59 -11.56
CA GLU A 703 6.48 19.95 -12.97
C GLU A 703 6.39 21.47 -13.11
N PRO A 704 7.04 22.07 -14.11
CA PRO A 704 6.84 23.49 -14.42
C PRO A 704 5.36 23.75 -14.76
N THR A 705 4.92 24.99 -14.53
CA THR A 705 3.62 25.48 -14.99
C THR A 705 3.53 25.34 -16.51
N PHE A 706 2.56 24.55 -16.98
CA PHE A 706 2.41 24.23 -18.39
C PHE A 706 1.27 25.04 -18.99
N ASN A 707 1.61 26.01 -19.85
CA ASN A 707 0.65 26.75 -20.64
C ASN A 707 0.38 26.02 -21.95
N ALA A 708 -0.77 25.35 -22.07
CA ALA A 708 -1.11 24.55 -23.24
C ALA A 708 -1.14 25.35 -24.55
N LYS A 709 -1.46 26.65 -24.53
CA LYS A 709 -1.42 27.50 -25.73
C LYS A 709 -0.01 27.80 -26.18
N GLU A 710 0.89 28.10 -25.24
CA GLU A 710 2.29 28.37 -25.56
C GLU A 710 2.98 27.11 -26.08
N VAL A 711 2.73 25.96 -25.46
CA VAL A 711 3.32 24.70 -25.91
C VAL A 711 2.77 24.27 -27.27
N PHE A 712 1.49 24.51 -27.55
CA PHE A 712 0.92 24.25 -28.87
C PHE A 712 1.68 24.99 -29.98
N ASN A 713 2.08 26.23 -29.76
CA ASN A 713 2.83 27.02 -30.74
C ASN A 713 4.27 26.52 -31.00
N LEU A 714 4.78 25.62 -30.15
CA LEU A 714 6.07 24.96 -30.33
C LEU A 714 5.94 23.62 -31.07
N LEU A 715 4.73 23.07 -31.21
CA LEU A 715 4.50 21.82 -31.93
C LEU A 715 4.77 22.03 -33.43
N PRO A 716 5.36 21.05 -34.13
CA PRO A 716 5.53 21.14 -35.58
C PRO A 716 4.17 21.21 -36.29
N ASN A 717 4.11 22.02 -37.37
CA ASN A 717 2.93 22.15 -38.23
C ASN A 717 2.61 20.88 -39.02
#